data_AF-Q0J928-F1
#
_entry.id   AF-Q0J928-F1
#
_cell.length_a   1.000
_cell.length_b   1.000
_cell.length_c   1.000
_cell.angle_alpha   90.00
_cell.angle_beta   90.00
_cell.angle_gamma   90.00
#
_symmetry.space_group_name_H-M   'P 1'
#
loop_
_entity.id
_entity.type
_entity.pdbx_description
1 polymer ?
#
loop_
_entity_poly.entity_id
_entity_poly.type
_entity_poly.pdbx_seq_one_letter_code
_entity_poly.pdbx_strand_id
1 'polypeptide(L)'
;FVCDTLSILSGGYFYIFDPLGLTGGTTSIATSSARFFSLIGNDLVERFHDQFTPMRVTQEASLSSANSTVIRMPLSSKCLKELEAGCNRVKHIFDRFTQNPSSTLLFLRSIIQVSLSTWEGGASQPTLNYSVLVDPSVATLRNPFSEKKWRKFQLSRIFASTSAAIKMQAIDVHVIDNGCNYIDKWFVALCLGSGQTRNMALDRRYLAYNLTPVAGVAAHIARNGVSTNIHASSCILSPLPLSGSISMPVTTLGHFIVRHNGGRYIFGSSHDKSLSDLEMHKNKLVEAWNKELMLCVRDSYVEMVLEFQKLRKDPLSSAIESRSAHSVSTILQAYGDRVYSFWPRSKQHPASLTGYGSTVTNVNSPRASKADWQSLVEQVIRPFYVRLADLPVWQLYGGNLVKVDVGMFLSHSGSGDDDNLPSASVCSFIKEHYPVFSVPWELVREIQAVGVNVREIRPKMVRDLLKASSSILLRSIETYMDVLEYCFSDMDPYRFSDFHIHEESRVSNQQSEIMNSSISNSMPSSSSSVSYHRNTQRQGASGGDALEIVTYFGKALYDFGRGVVEDISKTGGSASHRTQAAENNVLSSIITELKGVPFPTSTKCLTRLGSTELWIASEEQQLLMRPFLHHFIHHQCLQKPFLELLLTTQVIHRPLKLRSFSPHLLSGHLKHIFDERWVHLAVEKKSPWIPWDNNANSSTAGPSPEWIRLFWKIFSSMSGDLSLLSDWPLIPAYLDRPVLCRVKECHLIFVPPADDSNPDSGDSAARVVDTSAHPGDETGEAELNSILDTAFQSMNSAFPWLPALLYKLNIPVFDLSFPECGTICNLFPSRDRTLGQIIASKLVAIKNGGHLPLPLSLSSEDCDKLFALFVSEFRLSSNHLYQREELDVLRELPMYKTVTGTYTSLSGSDHCILSPTAFFHPADSRCLSSTANADLFLQALGVEQLSDQEILVRFALPGFGNKSAQEQEDILAYLYSNWKDLQLNSSVVNTLKETNFLTSANEFCTELFKPGNYLTLQMLCLLQYSLGRDTSSQLKGSCQMVGLLYSEKQVFEHLQRLI
;
A
#
# COMPACT_ATOMS: atom_id res chain seq x y z
N PHE A 1 -6.83 2.24 68.31
CA PHE A 1 -7.42 1.10 69.03
C PHE A 1 -8.93 1.16 68.88
N VAL A 2 -9.61 0.02 68.85
CA VAL A 2 -11.08 -0.04 68.70
C VAL A 2 -11.78 -0.02 70.06
N CYS A 3 -11.11 -0.53 71.10
CA CYS A 3 -11.65 -0.79 72.42
C CYS A 3 -10.64 -0.37 73.50
N ASP A 4 -11.12 0.15 74.63
CA ASP A 4 -10.32 0.54 75.79
C ASP A 4 -10.29 -0.57 76.86
N THR A 5 -11.37 -1.36 76.98
CA THR A 5 -11.57 -2.41 77.98
C THR A 5 -12.14 -3.68 77.35
N LEU A 6 -11.40 -4.78 77.39
CA LEU A 6 -11.79 -6.04 76.74
C LEU A 6 -12.33 -7.02 77.78
N SER A 7 -13.43 -7.72 77.45
CA SER A 7 -13.98 -8.76 78.31
C SER A 7 -13.99 -10.12 77.60
N ILE A 8 -13.68 -11.19 78.33
CA ILE A 8 -13.69 -12.56 77.81
C ILE A 8 -14.57 -13.41 78.71
N LEU A 9 -15.43 -14.22 78.10
CA LEU A 9 -16.14 -15.28 78.76
C LEU A 9 -15.66 -16.61 78.19
N SER A 10 -15.12 -17.48 79.04
CA SER A 10 -14.61 -18.78 78.60
C SER A 10 -14.56 -19.78 79.75
N GLY A 11 -15.08 -20.99 79.53
CA GLY A 11 -14.97 -22.10 80.48
C GLY A 11 -15.52 -21.79 81.87
N GLY A 12 -16.63 -21.03 81.96
CA GLY A 12 -17.25 -20.64 83.23
C GLY A 12 -16.57 -19.47 83.96
N TYR A 13 -15.60 -18.80 83.34
CA TYR A 13 -14.93 -17.62 83.89
C TYR A 13 -15.18 -16.37 83.05
N PHE A 14 -15.33 -15.22 83.73
CA PHE A 14 -15.41 -13.90 83.14
C PHE A 14 -14.15 -13.10 83.43
N TYR A 15 -13.43 -12.68 82.39
CA TYR A 15 -12.19 -11.90 82.47
C TYR A 15 -12.45 -10.48 82.01
N ILE A 16 -11.85 -9.51 82.69
CA ILE A 16 -11.85 -8.08 82.32
C ILE A 16 -10.40 -7.62 82.21
N PHE A 17 -10.03 -7.09 81.06
CA PHE A 17 -8.73 -6.47 80.82
C PHE A 17 -8.91 -4.97 80.69
N ASP A 18 -8.26 -4.24 81.59
CA ASP A 18 -8.35 -2.80 81.75
C ASP A 18 -6.94 -2.21 81.90
N PRO A 19 -6.18 -2.11 80.81
CA PRO A 19 -4.80 -1.62 80.85
C PRO A 19 -4.70 -0.14 81.23
N LEU A 20 -5.79 0.62 81.10
CA LEU A 20 -5.87 2.03 81.44
C LEU A 20 -6.35 2.25 82.89
N GLY A 21 -6.80 1.19 83.58
CA GLY A 21 -7.29 1.27 84.96
C GLY A 21 -8.59 2.04 85.12
N LEU A 22 -9.41 2.14 84.07
CA LEU A 22 -10.64 2.95 84.02
C LEU A 22 -11.84 2.35 84.78
N THR A 23 -11.84 1.04 85.01
CA THR A 23 -12.97 0.26 85.54
C THR A 23 -12.78 -0.17 87.00
N GLY A 24 -11.59 0.06 87.56
CA GLY A 24 -11.30 -0.24 88.96
C GLY A 24 -11.79 0.86 89.88
N GLY A 25 -12.69 0.52 90.82
CA GLY A 25 -13.02 1.41 91.95
C GLY A 25 -11.77 1.91 92.67
N THR A 26 -11.81 3.15 93.15
CA THR A 26 -10.72 3.99 93.69
C THR A 26 -10.01 3.46 94.94
N THR A 27 -10.23 2.21 95.34
CA THR A 27 -9.81 1.65 96.63
C THR A 27 -9.05 0.34 96.49
N SER A 28 -7.88 0.35 95.84
CA SER A 28 -6.82 -0.64 96.10
C SER A 28 -5.49 -0.20 95.45
N ILE A 29 -4.41 -0.26 96.22
CA ILE A 29 -3.03 0.16 95.88
C ILE A 29 -2.34 -0.78 94.86
N ALA A 30 -3.08 -1.73 94.27
CA ALA A 30 -2.64 -2.48 93.10
C ALA A 30 -3.78 -2.57 92.09
N THR A 31 -3.88 -1.60 91.17
CA THR A 31 -4.78 -1.68 90.01
C THR A 31 -4.23 -2.72 89.04
N SER A 32 -4.51 -4.00 89.30
CA SER A 32 -4.24 -5.07 88.34
C SER A 32 -4.91 -4.73 87.01
N SER A 33 -4.12 -4.71 85.93
CA SER A 33 -4.56 -4.44 84.55
C SER A 33 -5.50 -5.52 83.99
N ALA A 34 -5.73 -6.59 84.75
CA ALA A 34 -6.72 -7.62 84.47
C ALA A 34 -7.36 -8.16 85.76
N ARG A 35 -8.63 -8.57 85.67
CA ARG A 35 -9.40 -9.22 86.74
C ARG A 35 -10.16 -10.41 86.15
N PHE A 36 -10.48 -11.39 86.98
CA PHE A 36 -11.33 -12.51 86.58
C PHE A 36 -12.32 -12.89 87.68
N PHE A 37 -13.45 -13.44 87.28
CA PHE A 37 -14.55 -13.84 88.16
C PHE A 37 -15.05 -15.24 87.75
N SER A 38 -15.22 -16.13 88.72
CA SER A 38 -15.89 -17.42 88.49
C SER A 38 -17.40 -17.19 88.40
N LEU A 39 -18.01 -17.67 87.31
CA LEU A 39 -19.46 -17.69 87.14
C LEU A 39 -20.09 -19.00 87.61
N ILE A 40 -19.26 -20.03 87.85
CA ILE A 40 -19.72 -21.31 88.38
C ILE A 40 -19.96 -21.15 89.89
N GLY A 41 -21.18 -21.44 90.34
CA GLY A 41 -21.57 -21.44 91.75
C GLY A 41 -21.82 -20.06 92.37
N ASN A 42 -21.94 -19.01 91.55
CA ASN A 42 -22.20 -17.63 92.00
C ASN A 42 -23.36 -17.00 91.21
N ASP A 43 -24.08 -16.06 91.83
CA ASP A 43 -25.22 -15.33 91.27
C ASP A 43 -24.82 -14.08 90.45
N LEU A 44 -23.56 -13.98 90.03
CA LEU A 44 -23.01 -12.79 89.36
C LEU A 44 -23.76 -12.43 88.07
N VAL A 45 -24.20 -13.43 87.31
CA VAL A 45 -24.92 -13.22 86.04
C VAL A 45 -26.30 -12.60 86.28
N GLU A 46 -26.99 -13.03 87.33
CA GLU A 46 -28.29 -12.49 87.72
C GLU A 46 -28.16 -11.09 88.33
N ARG A 47 -27.18 -10.89 89.22
CA ARG A 47 -26.97 -9.59 89.90
C ARG A 47 -26.52 -8.47 88.97
N PHE A 48 -25.70 -8.78 87.97
CA PHE A 48 -25.17 -7.82 87.01
C PHE A 48 -25.69 -8.10 85.61
N HIS A 49 -27.00 -8.30 85.49
CA HIS A 49 -27.67 -8.69 84.25
C HIS A 49 -27.32 -7.75 83.07
N ASP A 50 -27.21 -6.45 83.30
CA ASP A 50 -26.81 -5.43 82.32
C ASP A 50 -25.38 -5.63 81.77
N GLN A 51 -24.46 -6.14 82.58
CA GLN A 51 -23.08 -6.44 82.18
C GLN A 51 -23.00 -7.67 81.25
N PHE A 52 -23.87 -8.66 81.45
CA PHE A 52 -23.88 -9.92 80.70
C PHE A 52 -24.87 -9.95 79.53
N THR A 53 -25.96 -9.17 79.58
CA THR A 53 -26.97 -9.06 78.50
C THR A 53 -26.34 -8.79 77.12
N PRO A 54 -25.35 -7.88 76.98
CA PRO A 54 -24.74 -7.58 75.69
C PRO A 54 -23.86 -8.71 75.12
N MET A 55 -23.55 -9.73 75.93
CA MET A 55 -22.88 -10.95 75.47
C MET A 55 -23.90 -12.00 74.98
N ARG A 56 -25.21 -11.76 75.17
CA ARG A 56 -26.34 -12.65 74.83
C ARG A 56 -26.19 -14.08 75.34
N VAL A 57 -25.59 -14.20 76.52
CA VAL A 57 -25.40 -15.48 77.20
C VAL A 57 -26.58 -15.70 78.13
N THR A 58 -27.66 -16.27 77.61
CA THR A 58 -28.90 -16.48 78.37
C THR A 58 -28.90 -17.84 79.07
N GLN A 59 -29.03 -17.79 80.41
CA GLN A 59 -29.21 -18.88 81.39
C GLN A 59 -28.01 -19.78 81.74
N GLU A 60 -27.87 -20.03 83.04
CA GLU A 60 -26.81 -20.77 83.75
C GLU A 60 -26.48 -22.17 83.16
N ALA A 61 -27.45 -22.82 82.50
CA ALA A 61 -27.28 -24.14 81.89
C ALA A 61 -26.43 -24.13 80.59
N SER A 62 -26.26 -22.97 79.94
CA SER A 62 -25.51 -22.83 78.68
C SER A 62 -24.05 -22.37 78.86
N LEU A 63 -23.75 -21.69 79.96
CA LEU A 63 -22.42 -21.18 80.34
C LEU A 63 -21.42 -22.28 80.73
N SER A 64 -21.93 -23.37 81.27
CA SER A 64 -21.18 -24.54 81.75
C SER A 64 -21.11 -25.67 80.72
N SER A 65 -22.06 -25.72 79.76
CA SER A 65 -22.15 -26.77 78.73
C SER A 65 -21.55 -26.37 77.38
N ALA A 66 -21.50 -25.08 77.05
CA ALA A 66 -20.84 -24.60 75.84
C ALA A 66 -19.33 -24.47 76.08
N ASN A 67 -18.55 -25.39 75.52
CA ASN A 67 -17.09 -25.25 75.36
C ASN A 67 -16.75 -24.14 74.34
N SER A 68 -17.27 -22.93 74.55
CA SER A 68 -17.12 -21.78 73.66
C SER A 68 -16.41 -20.63 74.40
N THR A 69 -15.78 -19.75 73.62
CA THR A 69 -15.12 -18.55 74.09
C THR A 69 -15.76 -17.35 73.42
N VAL A 70 -16.26 -16.40 74.21
CA VAL A 70 -16.84 -15.15 73.71
C VAL A 70 -15.92 -14.01 74.11
N ILE A 71 -15.46 -13.23 73.13
CA ILE A 71 -14.65 -12.03 73.37
C ILE A 71 -15.49 -10.81 73.01
N ARG A 72 -15.71 -9.93 73.98
CA ARG A 72 -16.43 -8.67 73.82
C ARG A 72 -15.44 -7.51 73.81
N MET A 73 -15.49 -6.70 72.77
CA MET A 73 -14.69 -5.48 72.60
C MET A 73 -15.61 -4.27 72.43
N PRO A 74 -16.08 -3.64 73.53
CA PRO A 74 -16.84 -2.40 73.47
C PRO A 74 -16.05 -1.30 72.74
N LEU A 75 -16.72 -0.55 71.86
CA LEU A 75 -16.07 0.57 71.17
C LEU A 75 -15.61 1.63 72.17
N SER A 76 -14.37 2.10 72.02
CA SER A 76 -13.79 3.15 72.88
C SER A 76 -14.64 4.42 72.87
N SER A 77 -14.56 5.20 73.96
CA SER A 77 -15.25 6.50 74.03
C SER A 77 -14.87 7.44 72.87
N LYS A 78 -13.63 7.36 72.38
CA LYS A 78 -13.16 8.08 71.19
C LYS A 78 -13.87 7.63 69.91
N CYS A 79 -14.15 6.34 69.76
CA CYS A 79 -14.92 5.80 68.63
C CYS A 79 -16.43 6.08 68.74
N LEU A 80 -16.95 6.28 69.95
CA LEU A 80 -18.37 6.56 70.18
C LEU A 80 -18.74 8.03 69.99
N LYS A 81 -17.80 8.98 70.16
CA LYS A 81 -18.01 10.42 69.87
C LYS A 81 -18.45 10.68 68.43
N GLU A 82 -17.98 9.85 67.49
CA GLU A 82 -18.39 9.81 66.10
C GLU A 82 -18.80 8.37 65.76
N LEU A 83 -20.00 7.96 66.20
CA LEU A 83 -20.48 6.57 66.09
C LEU A 83 -20.36 6.02 64.66
N GLU A 84 -20.68 6.82 63.65
CA GLU A 84 -20.49 6.46 62.24
C GLU A 84 -19.02 6.18 61.90
N ALA A 85 -18.09 7.01 62.36
CA ALA A 85 -16.65 6.78 62.19
C ALA A 85 -16.17 5.52 62.92
N GLY A 86 -16.74 5.22 64.09
CA GLY A 86 -16.50 3.97 64.84
C GLY A 86 -16.97 2.73 64.07
N CYS A 87 -18.21 2.72 63.59
CA CYS A 87 -18.77 1.65 62.77
C CYS A 87 -18.01 1.47 61.45
N ASN A 88 -17.67 2.58 60.77
CA ASN A 88 -16.88 2.57 59.55
C ASN A 88 -15.48 1.98 59.78
N ARG A 89 -14.88 2.22 60.95
CA ARG A 89 -13.59 1.63 61.32
C ARG A 89 -13.67 0.12 61.53
N VAL A 90 -14.74 -0.39 62.15
CA VAL A 90 -14.98 -1.84 62.28
C VAL A 90 -15.25 -2.46 60.91
N LYS A 91 -16.08 -1.82 60.09
CA LYS A 91 -16.34 -2.23 58.71
C LYS A 91 -15.05 -2.32 57.91
N HIS A 92 -14.17 -1.33 57.98
CA HIS A 92 -12.86 -1.38 57.34
C HIS A 92 -11.98 -2.56 57.82
N ILE A 93 -12.08 -2.98 59.09
CA ILE A 93 -11.36 -4.18 59.58
C ILE A 93 -11.94 -5.44 58.93
N PHE A 94 -13.27 -5.53 58.84
CA PHE A 94 -13.94 -6.64 58.15
C PHE A 94 -13.64 -6.65 56.66
N ASP A 95 -13.70 -5.50 55.99
CA ASP A 95 -13.36 -5.35 54.57
C ASP A 95 -11.92 -5.82 54.31
N ARG A 96 -10.97 -5.52 55.21
CA ARG A 96 -9.60 -6.03 55.10
C ARG A 96 -9.51 -7.55 55.24
N PHE A 97 -10.34 -8.17 56.09
CA PHE A 97 -10.41 -9.62 56.18
C PHE A 97 -11.05 -10.24 54.93
N THR A 98 -12.10 -9.61 54.40
CA THR A 98 -12.82 -10.08 53.20
C THR A 98 -12.06 -9.83 51.89
N GLN A 99 -10.92 -9.12 51.91
CA GLN A 99 -10.05 -8.94 50.74
C GLN A 99 -9.44 -10.25 50.19
N ASN A 100 -9.12 -11.23 51.04
CA ASN A 100 -8.46 -12.48 50.63
C ASN A 100 -9.06 -13.72 51.30
N PRO A 101 -10.38 -13.93 51.23
CA PRO A 101 -11.01 -14.60 52.34
C PRO A 101 -11.02 -16.13 52.19
N SER A 102 -11.11 -16.66 50.97
CA SER A 102 -10.92 -18.09 50.70
C SER A 102 -9.49 -18.55 50.97
N SER A 103 -8.49 -17.73 50.61
CA SER A 103 -7.08 -18.05 50.83
C SER A 103 -6.71 -18.20 52.32
N THR A 104 -7.35 -17.43 53.20
CA THR A 104 -7.02 -17.38 54.64
C THR A 104 -7.23 -18.73 55.33
N LEU A 105 -8.22 -19.52 54.90
CA LEU A 105 -8.47 -20.85 55.47
C LEU A 105 -7.46 -21.91 55.02
N LEU A 106 -6.70 -21.70 53.95
CA LEU A 106 -5.85 -22.74 53.34
C LEU A 106 -4.72 -23.19 54.25
N PHE A 107 -4.21 -22.28 55.09
CA PHE A 107 -3.04 -22.53 55.94
C PHE A 107 -3.37 -22.51 57.44
N LEU A 108 -4.65 -22.45 57.78
CA LEU A 108 -5.16 -22.67 59.13
C LEU A 108 -5.38 -24.16 59.36
N ARG A 109 -5.08 -24.62 60.58
CA ARG A 109 -5.10 -26.06 60.90
C ARG A 109 -6.44 -26.55 61.41
N SER A 110 -6.96 -25.89 62.43
CA SER A 110 -8.16 -26.34 63.15
C SER A 110 -9.41 -25.55 62.75
N ILE A 111 -9.26 -24.33 62.24
CA ILE A 111 -10.39 -23.48 61.87
C ILE A 111 -10.98 -23.98 60.56
N ILE A 112 -12.24 -24.39 60.58
CA ILE A 112 -12.95 -24.93 59.41
C ILE A 112 -13.87 -23.87 58.78
N GLN A 113 -14.44 -22.98 59.60
CA GLN A 113 -15.34 -21.92 59.18
C GLN A 113 -15.04 -20.62 59.92
N VAL A 114 -15.17 -19.49 59.22
CA VAL A 114 -15.19 -18.14 59.79
C VAL A 114 -16.39 -17.40 59.22
N SER A 115 -17.21 -16.82 60.10
CA SER A 115 -18.41 -16.08 59.72
C SER A 115 -18.40 -14.67 60.32
N LEU A 116 -18.86 -13.70 59.56
CA LEU A 116 -19.10 -12.32 59.97
C LEU A 116 -20.60 -12.06 59.90
N SER A 117 -21.16 -11.62 61.02
CA SER A 117 -22.58 -11.33 61.13
C SER A 117 -22.80 -10.02 61.86
N THR A 118 -23.87 -9.30 61.50
CA THR A 118 -24.26 -8.04 62.10
C THR A 118 -25.54 -8.23 62.91
N TRP A 119 -25.60 -7.62 64.09
CA TRP A 119 -26.82 -7.57 64.90
C TRP A 119 -27.34 -6.13 64.93
N GLU A 120 -28.50 -5.92 64.33
CA GLU A 120 -29.21 -4.63 64.42
C GLU A 120 -29.93 -4.48 65.76
N GLY A 121 -30.14 -3.23 66.20
CA GLY A 121 -30.83 -2.93 67.45
C GLY A 121 -32.26 -3.48 67.44
N GLY A 122 -32.58 -4.35 68.41
CA GLY A 122 -33.89 -5.00 68.51
C GLY A 122 -34.04 -6.32 67.74
N ALA A 123 -33.05 -6.73 66.93
CA ALA A 123 -33.12 -7.99 66.19
C ALA A 123 -32.86 -9.22 67.09
N SER A 124 -33.69 -10.25 66.95
CA SER A 124 -33.56 -11.54 67.69
C SER A 124 -32.42 -12.40 67.13
N GLN A 125 -32.20 -12.40 65.82
CA GLN A 125 -31.15 -13.16 65.14
C GLN A 125 -30.17 -12.24 64.38
N PRO A 126 -28.90 -12.64 64.22
CA PRO A 126 -27.92 -11.85 63.47
C PRO A 126 -28.08 -12.07 61.97
N THR A 127 -27.82 -11.03 61.18
CA THR A 127 -27.76 -11.14 59.71
C THR A 127 -26.36 -11.61 59.32
N LEU A 128 -26.28 -12.72 58.58
CA LEU A 128 -25.01 -13.23 58.06
C LEU A 128 -24.55 -12.34 56.89
N ASN A 129 -23.42 -11.64 57.06
CA ASN A 129 -22.86 -10.81 55.99
C ASN A 129 -21.88 -11.61 55.13
N TYR A 130 -21.04 -12.42 55.79
CA TYR A 130 -19.98 -13.15 55.11
C TYR A 130 -19.71 -14.48 55.83
N SER A 131 -19.44 -15.56 55.10
CA SER A 131 -18.93 -16.81 55.67
C SER A 131 -17.96 -17.47 54.71
N VAL A 132 -16.86 -17.99 55.24
CA VAL A 132 -15.94 -18.84 54.49
C VAL A 132 -15.75 -20.15 55.24
N LEU A 133 -15.86 -21.27 54.54
CA LEU A 133 -15.67 -22.59 55.13
C LEU A 133 -15.03 -23.60 54.18
N VAL A 134 -14.28 -24.53 54.75
CA VAL A 134 -13.74 -25.73 54.08
C VAL A 134 -14.57 -26.91 54.55
N ASP A 135 -14.83 -27.90 53.69
CA ASP A 135 -15.52 -29.12 54.12
C ASP A 135 -14.69 -29.85 55.21
N PRO A 136 -15.28 -30.19 56.37
CA PRO A 136 -14.61 -30.92 57.44
C PRO A 136 -13.89 -32.20 56.99
N SER A 137 -14.42 -32.91 55.99
CA SER A 137 -13.85 -34.15 55.47
C SER A 137 -12.48 -33.96 54.81
N VAL A 138 -12.27 -32.81 54.16
CA VAL A 138 -11.02 -32.44 53.47
C VAL A 138 -10.15 -31.47 54.28
N ALA A 139 -10.61 -31.03 55.46
CA ALA A 139 -9.89 -30.07 56.30
C ALA A 139 -8.48 -30.55 56.71
N THR A 140 -8.28 -31.87 56.81
CA THR A 140 -6.98 -32.49 57.12
C THR A 140 -5.96 -32.36 55.98
N LEU A 141 -6.42 -32.24 54.72
CA LEU A 141 -5.56 -32.09 53.56
C LEU A 141 -4.69 -30.84 53.70
N ARG A 142 -5.23 -29.73 54.24
CA ARG A 142 -4.49 -28.47 54.50
C ARG A 142 -3.16 -28.64 55.23
N ASN A 143 -2.99 -29.70 56.01
CA ASN A 143 -1.74 -30.02 56.71
C ASN A 143 -1.23 -31.40 56.30
N PRO A 144 -0.66 -31.51 55.09
CA PRO A 144 -0.33 -32.81 54.52
C PRO A 144 0.91 -33.43 55.20
N PHE A 145 1.65 -32.66 56.00
CA PHE A 145 2.78 -33.13 56.80
C PHE A 145 2.44 -33.14 58.30
N SER A 146 2.76 -34.23 58.99
CA SER A 146 2.61 -34.34 60.44
C SER A 146 3.75 -33.63 61.17
N GLU A 147 3.41 -32.76 62.13
CA GLU A 147 4.33 -31.86 62.85
C GLU A 147 5.51 -32.53 63.57
N LYS A 148 5.39 -33.80 63.95
CA LYS A 148 6.45 -34.52 64.69
C LYS A 148 7.18 -35.55 63.84
N LYS A 149 6.63 -35.93 62.68
CA LYS A 149 7.22 -36.98 61.82
C LYS A 149 8.42 -36.48 61.02
N TRP A 150 8.44 -35.21 60.61
CA TRP A 150 9.56 -34.65 59.85
C TRP A 150 10.87 -34.62 60.63
N ARG A 151 10.81 -34.49 61.97
CA ARG A 151 12.00 -34.52 62.85
C ARG A 151 12.76 -35.85 62.74
N LYS A 152 12.03 -36.96 62.54
CA LYS A 152 12.55 -38.34 62.43
C LYS A 152 12.79 -38.79 60.98
N PHE A 153 12.50 -37.97 59.99
CA PHE A 153 12.59 -38.36 58.57
C PHE A 153 14.05 -38.61 58.20
N GLN A 154 14.42 -39.86 57.87
CA GLN A 154 15.74 -40.22 57.36
C GLN A 154 15.71 -40.22 55.82
N LEU A 155 16.74 -39.61 55.21
CA LEU A 155 16.89 -39.41 53.77
C LEU A 155 17.23 -40.73 53.07
N SER A 156 16.24 -41.43 52.51
CA SER A 156 16.48 -42.55 51.59
C SER A 156 16.47 -42.15 50.10
N ARG A 157 16.45 -40.84 49.76
CA ARG A 157 16.40 -40.35 48.38
C ARG A 157 17.58 -39.43 48.03
N ILE A 158 18.79 -39.98 48.07
CA ILE A 158 20.05 -39.25 47.79
C ILE A 158 20.27 -39.01 46.28
N PHE A 159 19.48 -39.61 45.39
CA PHE A 159 19.70 -39.53 43.93
C PHE A 159 18.67 -38.72 43.13
N ALA A 160 17.78 -37.95 43.78
CA ALA A 160 16.87 -37.03 43.09
C ALA A 160 17.35 -35.58 43.25
N SER A 161 17.36 -34.81 42.15
CA SER A 161 17.83 -33.42 42.06
C SER A 161 17.05 -32.37 42.86
N THR A 162 16.10 -32.81 43.69
CA THR A 162 15.31 -32.02 44.63
C THR A 162 15.27 -32.79 45.95
N SER A 163 15.94 -32.27 46.98
CA SER A 163 16.07 -32.95 48.27
C SER A 163 14.79 -32.88 49.12
N ALA A 164 13.77 -32.14 48.69
CA ALA A 164 12.58 -31.82 49.48
C ALA A 164 11.39 -32.73 49.15
N ALA A 165 10.57 -33.04 50.17
CA ALA A 165 9.33 -33.80 49.97
C ALA A 165 8.19 -32.84 49.65
N ILE A 166 7.58 -32.99 48.49
CA ILE A 166 6.50 -32.12 48.02
C ILE A 166 5.18 -32.88 48.07
N LYS A 167 4.14 -32.22 48.55
CA LYS A 167 2.76 -32.71 48.56
C LYS A 167 1.85 -31.70 47.89
N MET A 168 1.00 -32.19 47.00
CA MET A 168 0.09 -31.39 46.19
C MET A 168 -1.34 -31.87 46.40
N GLN A 169 -2.28 -30.94 46.36
CA GLN A 169 -3.71 -31.22 46.55
C GLN A 169 -4.58 -30.11 46.00
N ALA A 170 -5.82 -30.46 45.64
CA ALA A 170 -6.87 -29.50 45.34
C ALA A 170 -7.77 -29.33 46.58
N ILE A 171 -8.13 -28.09 46.91
CA ILE A 171 -8.99 -27.75 48.05
C ILE A 171 -10.11 -26.83 47.57
N ASP A 172 -11.35 -27.22 47.87
CA ASP A 172 -12.52 -26.41 47.61
C ASP A 172 -12.88 -25.60 48.87
N VAL A 173 -13.04 -24.29 48.69
CA VAL A 173 -13.39 -23.36 49.76
C VAL A 173 -14.72 -22.72 49.41
N HIS A 174 -15.73 -22.94 50.24
CA HIS A 174 -17.05 -22.37 50.07
C HIS A 174 -17.07 -20.96 50.67
N VAL A 175 -17.55 -20.00 49.90
CA VAL A 175 -17.69 -18.61 50.28
C VAL A 175 -19.14 -18.18 50.12
N ILE A 176 -19.64 -17.48 51.13
CA ILE A 176 -20.92 -16.80 51.18
C ILE A 176 -20.59 -15.32 51.40
N ASP A 177 -20.97 -14.46 50.44
CA ASP A 177 -20.72 -13.02 50.49
C ASP A 177 -22.00 -12.28 50.13
N ASN A 178 -22.59 -11.59 51.11
CA ASN A 178 -23.82 -10.80 50.97
C ASN A 178 -24.95 -11.54 50.21
N GLY A 179 -25.15 -12.82 50.53
CA GLY A 179 -26.17 -13.68 49.91
C GLY A 179 -25.76 -14.38 48.61
N CYS A 180 -24.58 -14.06 48.05
CA CYS A 180 -24.00 -14.79 46.93
C CYS A 180 -23.12 -15.95 47.41
N ASN A 181 -23.34 -17.15 46.87
CA ASN A 181 -22.58 -18.34 47.23
C ASN A 181 -21.70 -18.79 46.06
N TYR A 182 -20.41 -19.03 46.32
CA TYR A 182 -19.50 -19.58 45.32
C TYR A 182 -18.44 -20.49 45.96
N ILE A 183 -17.81 -21.32 45.13
CA ILE A 183 -16.75 -22.25 45.52
C ILE A 183 -15.47 -21.82 44.82
N ASP A 184 -14.47 -21.42 45.60
CA ASP A 184 -13.12 -21.17 45.11
C ASP A 184 -12.32 -22.48 45.20
N LYS A 185 -11.82 -22.96 44.07
CA LYS A 185 -10.97 -24.15 43.97
C LYS A 185 -9.50 -23.74 43.94
N TRP A 186 -8.74 -24.21 44.91
CA TRP A 186 -7.33 -23.90 45.10
C TRP A 186 -6.45 -25.11 44.86
N PHE A 187 -5.39 -24.93 44.09
CA PHE A 187 -4.31 -25.90 43.96
C PHE A 187 -3.19 -25.54 44.93
N VAL A 188 -2.89 -26.41 45.89
CA VAL A 188 -1.92 -26.16 46.95
C VAL A 188 -0.74 -27.12 46.79
N ALA A 189 0.47 -26.56 46.65
CA ALA A 189 1.73 -27.31 46.65
C ALA A 189 2.55 -26.90 47.89
N LEU A 190 2.85 -27.87 48.75
CA LEU A 190 3.62 -27.65 49.98
C LEU A 190 4.90 -28.48 49.96
N CYS A 191 6.01 -27.80 50.22
CA CYS A 191 7.33 -28.37 50.36
C CYS A 191 7.69 -28.52 51.85
N LEU A 192 8.10 -29.73 52.22
CA LEU A 192 8.82 -29.99 53.46
C LEU A 192 10.32 -29.81 53.19
N GLY A 193 10.86 -28.69 53.68
CA GLY A 193 12.26 -28.33 53.56
C GLY A 193 13.19 -29.38 54.15
N SER A 194 14.26 -29.66 53.42
CA SER A 194 15.32 -30.60 53.80
C SER A 194 16.67 -29.91 53.75
N GLY A 195 17.73 -30.56 54.26
CA GLY A 195 19.05 -29.93 54.32
C GLY A 195 19.08 -28.75 55.29
N GLN A 196 19.45 -27.57 54.82
CA GLN A 196 19.69 -26.39 55.66
C GLN A 196 18.44 -25.93 56.42
N THR A 197 17.27 -25.86 55.77
CA THR A 197 16.01 -25.49 56.46
C THR A 197 15.71 -26.45 57.63
N ARG A 198 15.91 -27.76 57.44
CA ARG A 198 15.75 -28.73 58.53
C ARG A 198 16.80 -28.57 59.61
N ASN A 199 18.07 -28.38 59.22
CA ASN A 199 19.18 -28.20 60.15
C ASN A 199 18.94 -26.98 61.05
N MET A 200 18.49 -25.87 60.48
CA MET A 200 18.10 -24.67 61.24
C MET A 200 16.94 -24.94 62.20
N ALA A 201 15.93 -25.71 61.79
CA ALA A 201 14.80 -26.05 62.65
C ALA A 201 15.17 -26.99 63.82
N LEU A 202 16.31 -27.70 63.73
CA LEU A 202 16.85 -28.56 64.78
C LEU A 202 17.99 -27.91 65.57
N ASP A 203 18.51 -26.76 65.11
CA ASP A 203 19.62 -26.04 65.72
C ASP A 203 19.18 -25.40 67.04
N ARG A 204 20.03 -25.53 68.06
CA ARG A 204 19.81 -24.99 69.41
C ARG A 204 19.57 -23.47 69.40
N ARG A 205 20.18 -22.74 68.46
CA ARG A 205 19.98 -21.28 68.27
C ARG A 205 18.54 -20.91 67.95
N TYR A 206 17.77 -21.85 67.39
CA TYR A 206 16.40 -21.63 66.95
C TYR A 206 15.35 -22.35 67.79
N LEU A 207 15.75 -23.08 68.83
CA LEU A 207 14.87 -23.92 69.64
C LEU A 207 13.71 -23.13 70.27
N ALA A 208 13.95 -21.86 70.63
CA ALA A 208 12.95 -20.96 71.19
C ALA A 208 11.80 -20.61 70.22
N TYR A 209 12.00 -20.76 68.90
CA TYR A 209 11.00 -20.42 67.88
C TYR A 209 10.11 -21.60 67.47
N ASN A 210 10.41 -22.82 67.93
CA ASN A 210 9.68 -24.05 67.58
C ASN A 210 9.41 -24.19 66.07
N LEU A 211 10.47 -24.04 65.27
CA LEU A 211 10.37 -23.94 63.81
C LEU A 211 9.84 -25.22 63.15
N THR A 212 9.09 -25.02 62.06
CA THR A 212 8.60 -26.09 61.18
C THR A 212 9.03 -25.77 59.75
N PRO A 213 9.86 -26.61 59.09
CA PRO A 213 10.41 -26.32 57.77
C PRO A 213 9.39 -26.62 56.66
N VAL A 214 8.22 -25.99 56.69
CA VAL A 214 7.17 -26.18 55.68
C VAL A 214 6.74 -24.85 55.10
N ALA A 215 6.83 -24.73 53.78
CA ALA A 215 6.34 -23.61 52.99
C ALA A 215 5.97 -24.05 51.57
N GLY A 216 5.25 -23.22 50.84
CA GLY A 216 4.84 -23.51 49.47
C GLY A 216 3.94 -22.44 48.88
N VAL A 217 3.10 -22.84 47.93
CA VAL A 217 2.24 -21.93 47.16
C VAL A 217 0.83 -22.49 47.01
N ALA A 218 -0.13 -21.58 46.86
CA ALA A 218 -1.51 -21.90 46.53
C ALA A 218 -2.00 -21.04 45.36
N ALA A 219 -2.40 -21.69 44.27
CA ALA A 219 -2.97 -21.07 43.09
C ALA A 219 -4.50 -21.16 43.11
N HIS A 220 -5.18 -20.04 42.89
CA HIS A 220 -6.63 -20.02 42.68
C HIS A 220 -6.90 -20.36 41.21
N ILE A 221 -7.42 -21.56 40.95
CA ILE A 221 -7.53 -22.09 39.58
C ILE A 221 -8.94 -22.01 39.01
N ALA A 222 -9.99 -21.97 39.85
CA ALA A 222 -11.35 -21.83 39.37
C ALA A 222 -12.30 -21.31 40.45
N ARG A 223 -13.37 -20.65 40.02
CA ARG A 223 -14.53 -20.30 40.82
C ARG A 223 -15.76 -20.94 40.20
N ASN A 224 -16.50 -21.71 40.99
CA ASN A 224 -17.66 -22.49 40.52
C ASN A 224 -17.32 -23.40 39.31
N GLY A 225 -16.10 -23.95 39.28
CA GLY A 225 -15.62 -24.82 38.19
C GLY A 225 -15.18 -24.08 36.92
N VAL A 226 -15.33 -22.75 36.85
CA VAL A 226 -14.89 -21.93 35.73
C VAL A 226 -13.52 -21.32 36.03
N SER A 227 -12.62 -21.33 35.05
CA SER A 227 -11.29 -20.70 35.16
C SER A 227 -11.41 -19.22 35.54
N THR A 228 -10.66 -18.79 36.56
CA THR A 228 -10.67 -17.41 37.04
C THR A 228 -9.63 -16.55 36.33
N ASN A 229 -9.92 -15.25 36.18
CA ASN A 229 -8.88 -14.27 35.82
C ASN A 229 -7.84 -14.24 36.93
N ILE A 230 -6.58 -14.47 36.57
CA ILE A 230 -5.49 -14.55 37.54
C ILE A 230 -5.24 -13.15 38.12
N HIS A 231 -5.45 -12.99 39.42
CA HIS A 231 -5.15 -11.75 40.10
C HIS A 231 -3.63 -11.52 40.10
N ALA A 232 -3.18 -10.38 39.58
CA ALA A 232 -1.76 -10.01 39.59
C ALA A 232 -1.21 -9.73 41.01
N SER A 233 -2.07 -9.80 42.04
CA SER A 233 -1.75 -9.48 43.41
C SER A 233 -2.30 -10.53 44.37
N SER A 234 -1.46 -11.01 45.30
CA SER A 234 -1.83 -11.98 46.34
C SER A 234 -1.24 -11.58 47.70
N CYS A 235 -1.18 -12.50 48.66
CA CYS A 235 -0.57 -12.31 49.97
C CYS A 235 0.39 -13.45 50.37
N ILE A 236 1.14 -13.21 51.44
CA ILE A 236 1.93 -14.23 52.15
C ILE A 236 1.17 -14.62 53.42
N LEU A 237 1.00 -15.92 53.67
CA LEU A 237 0.33 -16.46 54.85
C LEU A 237 1.32 -17.07 55.85
N SER A 238 1.31 -16.60 57.11
CA SER A 238 2.04 -17.21 58.23
C SER A 238 1.35 -17.04 59.60
N PRO A 239 0.40 -17.92 59.98
CA PRO A 239 -0.50 -18.62 59.08
C PRO A 239 -1.62 -17.71 58.52
N LEU A 240 -1.78 -16.53 59.10
CA LEU A 240 -2.69 -15.48 58.64
C LEU A 240 -1.95 -14.51 57.69
N PRO A 241 -2.66 -13.68 56.88
CA PRO A 241 -2.04 -12.76 55.91
C PRO A 241 -1.08 -11.73 56.51
N LEU A 242 0.06 -11.51 55.85
CA LEU A 242 0.98 -10.41 56.14
C LEU A 242 0.38 -9.04 55.77
N SER A 243 1.03 -7.98 56.24
CA SER A 243 0.64 -6.61 55.91
C SER A 243 1.01 -6.27 54.47
N GLY A 244 -0.04 -5.99 53.69
CA GLY A 244 0.06 -5.57 52.30
C GLY A 244 -0.03 -6.69 51.28
N SER A 245 -0.09 -6.31 50.01
CA SER A 245 -0.19 -7.25 48.89
C SER A 245 1.14 -7.43 48.17
N ILE A 246 1.36 -8.62 47.62
CA ILE A 246 2.51 -8.99 46.80
C ILE A 246 2.09 -9.09 45.34
N SER A 247 2.95 -8.69 44.40
CA SER A 247 2.67 -8.75 42.95
C SER A 247 2.93 -10.17 42.39
N MET A 248 2.32 -11.17 43.00
CA MET A 248 2.46 -12.59 42.63
C MET A 248 1.09 -13.17 42.26
N PRO A 249 1.01 -14.04 41.23
CA PRO A 249 -0.25 -14.64 40.80
C PRO A 249 -0.76 -15.75 41.73
N VAL A 250 0.07 -16.19 42.69
CA VAL A 250 -0.26 -17.25 43.65
C VAL A 250 0.01 -16.79 45.08
N THR A 251 -0.74 -17.33 46.03
CA THR A 251 -0.59 -17.07 47.46
C THR A 251 0.60 -17.85 48.00
N THR A 252 1.50 -17.20 48.74
CA THR A 252 2.65 -17.86 49.37
C THR A 252 2.25 -18.35 50.76
N LEU A 253 2.58 -19.59 51.10
CA LEU A 253 2.28 -20.23 52.38
C LEU A 253 3.57 -20.59 53.10
N GLY A 254 3.68 -20.36 54.40
CA GLY A 254 4.84 -20.88 55.14
C GLY A 254 4.89 -20.52 56.62
N HIS A 255 5.62 -21.33 57.39
CA HIS A 255 5.86 -21.09 58.81
C HIS A 255 6.99 -20.05 59.02
N PHE A 256 6.80 -18.86 58.46
CA PHE A 256 7.71 -17.73 58.59
C PHE A 256 7.65 -17.15 60.00
N ILE A 257 8.78 -16.67 60.50
CA ILE A 257 8.78 -15.89 61.75
C ILE A 257 8.35 -14.46 61.41
N VAL A 258 7.20 -14.04 61.96
CA VAL A 258 6.59 -12.74 61.68
C VAL A 258 7.08 -11.70 62.69
N ARG A 259 7.43 -10.52 62.18
CA ARG A 259 7.72 -9.31 62.96
C ARG A 259 6.48 -8.45 63.09
N HIS A 260 6.24 -7.94 64.30
CA HIS A 260 5.07 -7.14 64.64
C HIS A 260 5.48 -5.68 64.92
N ASN A 261 5.81 -4.92 63.88
CA ASN A 261 6.19 -3.49 64.00
C ASN A 261 5.21 -2.63 63.20
N GLY A 262 4.06 -2.27 63.80
CA GLY A 262 2.98 -1.54 63.12
C GLY A 262 2.25 -2.32 62.02
N GLY A 263 2.58 -3.60 61.84
CA GLY A 263 2.03 -4.52 60.84
C GLY A 263 2.67 -5.90 60.98
N ARG A 264 2.41 -6.79 60.03
CA ARG A 264 2.94 -8.15 59.98
C ARG A 264 3.89 -8.29 58.79
N TYR A 265 5.18 -8.39 59.06
CA TYR A 265 6.24 -8.45 58.04
C TYR A 265 7.19 -9.61 58.31
N ILE A 266 7.94 -10.04 57.30
CA ILE A 266 8.94 -11.13 57.45
C ILE A 266 10.38 -10.62 57.34
N PHE A 267 10.60 -9.48 56.69
CA PHE A 267 11.85 -8.75 56.65
C PHE A 267 11.71 -7.33 57.23
N GLY A 268 12.81 -6.76 57.72
CA GLY A 268 12.83 -5.45 58.37
C GLY A 268 12.99 -4.33 57.33
N SER A 269 12.45 -3.15 57.63
CA SER A 269 12.77 -1.94 56.85
C SER A 269 14.12 -1.38 57.33
N SER A 270 14.88 -0.77 56.42
CA SER A 270 16.23 -0.26 56.69
C SER A 270 16.32 0.89 57.74
N HIS A 271 15.21 1.22 58.41
CA HIS A 271 15.10 2.26 59.44
C HIS A 271 15.43 1.78 60.87
N ASP A 272 15.72 0.48 61.07
CA ASP A 272 16.10 -0.12 62.36
C ASP A 272 17.57 0.18 62.79
N LYS A 273 18.01 1.45 62.66
CA LYS A 273 19.39 1.85 63.03
C LYS A 273 19.59 2.07 64.55
N SER A 274 18.56 1.93 65.37
CA SER A 274 18.61 2.17 66.83
C SER A 274 18.48 0.91 67.69
N LEU A 275 18.64 -0.29 67.12
CA LEU A 275 18.48 -1.56 67.84
C LEU A 275 19.76 -1.95 68.60
N SER A 276 19.57 -2.61 69.75
CA SER A 276 20.68 -3.18 70.52
C SER A 276 21.38 -4.34 69.78
N ASP A 277 22.65 -4.62 70.12
CA ASP A 277 23.40 -5.72 69.50
C ASP A 277 22.70 -7.08 69.60
N LEU A 278 21.99 -7.33 70.71
CA LEU A 278 21.24 -8.57 70.92
C LEU A 278 20.02 -8.66 69.98
N GLU A 279 19.32 -7.56 69.75
CA GLU A 279 18.19 -7.48 68.81
C GLU A 279 18.66 -7.62 67.36
N MET A 280 19.82 -7.06 67.02
CA MET A 280 20.44 -7.26 65.70
C MET A 280 20.75 -8.75 65.44
N HIS A 281 21.34 -9.47 66.40
CA HIS A 281 21.62 -10.89 66.25
C HIS A 281 20.34 -11.73 66.11
N LYS A 282 19.32 -11.42 66.92
CA LYS A 282 18.00 -12.05 66.82
C LYS A 282 17.37 -11.81 65.45
N ASN A 283 17.49 -10.59 64.93
CA ASN A 283 16.97 -10.22 63.62
C ASN A 283 17.68 -10.95 62.48
N LYS A 284 19.01 -11.07 62.54
CA LYS A 284 19.78 -11.85 61.56
C LYS A 284 19.36 -13.32 61.52
N LEU A 285 19.10 -13.93 62.68
CA LEU A 285 18.62 -15.32 62.74
C LEU A 285 17.25 -15.48 62.07
N VAL A 286 16.31 -14.55 62.36
CA VAL A 286 14.97 -14.53 61.75
C VAL A 286 15.04 -14.37 60.24
N GLU A 287 15.89 -13.47 59.74
CA GLU A 287 16.04 -13.25 58.29
C GLU A 287 16.67 -14.45 57.60
N ALA A 288 17.67 -15.08 58.22
CA ALA A 288 18.27 -16.30 57.68
C ALA A 288 17.22 -17.42 57.56
N TRP A 289 16.38 -17.61 58.60
CA TRP A 289 15.30 -18.59 58.55
C TRP A 289 14.29 -18.29 57.44
N ASN A 290 13.81 -17.05 57.36
CA ASN A 290 12.81 -16.65 56.38
C ASN A 290 13.37 -16.74 54.94
N LYS A 291 14.64 -16.38 54.69
CA LYS A 291 15.29 -16.55 53.38
C LYS A 291 15.41 -18.01 52.99
N GLU A 292 15.86 -18.86 53.91
CA GLU A 292 15.99 -20.29 53.65
C GLU A 292 14.62 -20.95 53.38
N LEU A 293 13.59 -20.55 54.12
CA LEU A 293 12.23 -21.06 53.92
C LEU A 293 11.63 -20.59 52.58
N MET A 294 12.03 -19.44 52.03
CA MET A 294 11.64 -19.01 50.68
C MET A 294 12.15 -19.95 49.58
N LEU A 295 13.27 -20.67 49.79
CA LEU A 295 13.72 -21.69 48.83
C LEU A 295 12.72 -22.86 48.74
N CYS A 296 12.03 -23.18 49.84
CA CYS A 296 10.93 -24.17 49.83
C CYS A 296 9.70 -23.65 49.04
N VAL A 297 9.45 -22.34 49.08
CA VAL A 297 8.42 -21.70 48.25
C VAL A 297 8.77 -21.84 46.78
N ARG A 298 10.02 -21.54 46.39
CA ARG A 298 10.54 -21.78 45.02
C ARG A 298 10.31 -23.22 44.58
N ASP A 299 10.70 -24.20 45.38
CA ASP A 299 10.57 -25.63 45.02
C ASP A 299 9.12 -26.03 44.81
N SER A 300 8.24 -25.58 45.71
CA SER A 300 6.79 -25.81 45.56
C SER A 300 6.23 -25.17 44.30
N TYR A 301 6.74 -23.99 43.92
CA TYR A 301 6.32 -23.27 42.72
C TYR A 301 6.73 -24.02 41.44
N VAL A 302 8.01 -24.42 41.34
CA VAL A 302 8.52 -25.19 40.21
C VAL A 302 7.69 -26.45 40.01
N GLU A 303 7.38 -27.14 41.10
CA GLU A 303 6.70 -28.42 41.06
C GLU A 303 5.20 -28.27 40.80
N MET A 304 4.57 -27.18 41.28
CA MET A 304 3.23 -26.80 40.85
C MET A 304 3.16 -26.60 39.33
N VAL A 305 4.11 -25.87 38.73
CA VAL A 305 4.13 -25.62 37.28
C VAL A 305 4.37 -26.92 36.50
N LEU A 306 5.29 -27.78 36.96
CA LEU A 306 5.51 -29.09 36.36
C LEU A 306 4.25 -29.95 36.42
N GLU A 307 3.57 -29.97 37.56
CA GLU A 307 2.33 -30.71 37.72
C GLU A 307 1.19 -30.14 36.86
N PHE A 308 1.12 -28.82 36.68
CA PHE A 308 0.16 -28.22 35.75
C PHE A 308 0.39 -28.71 34.31
N GLN A 309 1.64 -28.79 33.86
CA GLN A 309 1.95 -29.32 32.52
C GLN A 309 1.62 -30.81 32.39
N LYS A 310 1.86 -31.62 33.45
CA LYS A 310 1.46 -33.04 33.47
C LYS A 310 -0.06 -33.18 33.44
N LEU A 311 -0.79 -32.48 34.30
CA LEU A 311 -2.25 -32.53 34.37
C LEU A 311 -2.92 -32.11 33.06
N ARG A 312 -2.31 -31.23 32.26
CA ARG A 312 -2.83 -30.88 30.92
C ARG A 312 -2.70 -32.01 29.90
N LYS A 313 -1.62 -32.80 29.99
CA LYS A 313 -1.25 -33.84 29.00
C LYS A 313 -1.72 -35.24 29.40
N ASP A 314 -1.45 -35.64 30.63
CA ASP A 314 -1.75 -36.98 31.18
C ASP A 314 -2.19 -36.88 32.66
N PRO A 315 -3.50 -36.68 32.90
CA PRO A 315 -4.05 -36.56 34.25
C PRO A 315 -3.87 -37.81 35.11
N LEU A 316 -3.73 -38.99 34.49
CA LEU A 316 -3.62 -40.27 35.19
C LEU A 316 -2.24 -40.45 35.85
N SER A 317 -1.24 -39.73 35.37
CA SER A 317 0.13 -39.71 35.92
C SER A 317 0.30 -38.77 37.13
N SER A 318 -0.75 -38.05 37.54
CA SER A 318 -0.68 -37.01 38.55
C SER A 318 -0.40 -37.53 39.97
N ALA A 319 0.27 -36.70 40.77
CA ALA A 319 0.50 -36.95 42.19
C ALA A 319 -0.74 -36.69 43.09
N ILE A 320 -1.84 -36.17 42.53
CA ILE A 320 -3.07 -35.83 43.25
C ILE A 320 -4.09 -36.96 43.15
N GLU A 321 -5.01 -37.04 44.11
CA GLU A 321 -6.13 -37.98 44.08
C GLU A 321 -6.88 -37.95 42.73
N SER A 322 -7.17 -39.13 42.18
CA SER A 322 -7.63 -39.30 40.80
C SER A 322 -8.89 -38.51 40.45
N ARG A 323 -9.88 -38.42 41.36
CA ARG A 323 -11.11 -37.63 41.14
C ARG A 323 -10.81 -36.14 41.01
N SER A 324 -9.94 -35.62 41.86
CA SER A 324 -9.50 -34.22 41.84
C SER A 324 -8.64 -33.92 40.62
N ALA A 325 -7.77 -34.86 40.20
CA ALA A 325 -6.90 -34.71 39.04
C ALA A 325 -7.68 -34.45 37.74
N HIS A 326 -8.77 -35.19 37.49
CA HIS A 326 -9.63 -34.98 36.31
C HIS A 326 -10.27 -33.58 36.31
N SER A 327 -10.84 -33.17 37.45
CA SER A 327 -11.45 -31.84 37.56
C SER A 327 -10.44 -30.71 37.35
N VAL A 328 -9.24 -30.82 37.92
CA VAL A 328 -8.17 -29.84 37.73
C VAL A 328 -7.65 -29.85 36.29
N SER A 329 -7.52 -31.02 35.66
CA SER A 329 -7.14 -31.15 34.25
C SER A 329 -8.09 -30.39 33.34
N THR A 330 -9.41 -30.56 33.48
CA THR A 330 -10.40 -29.84 32.67
C THR A 330 -10.25 -28.32 32.82
N ILE A 331 -10.02 -27.84 34.05
CA ILE A 331 -9.81 -26.42 34.32
C ILE A 331 -8.52 -25.92 33.65
N LEU A 332 -7.41 -26.64 33.81
CA LEU A 332 -6.11 -26.25 33.23
C LEU A 332 -6.09 -26.33 31.69
N GLN A 333 -6.83 -27.26 31.09
CA GLN A 333 -7.02 -27.32 29.64
C GLN A 333 -7.79 -26.09 29.13
N ALA A 334 -8.81 -25.62 29.87
CA ALA A 334 -9.55 -24.40 29.53
C ALA A 334 -8.69 -23.13 29.54
N TYR A 335 -7.61 -23.10 30.35
CA TYR A 335 -6.65 -21.98 30.31
C TYR A 335 -5.80 -21.96 29.03
N GLY A 336 -5.56 -23.09 28.38
CA GLY A 336 -4.67 -23.16 27.21
C GLY A 336 -3.28 -22.57 27.52
N ASP A 337 -2.82 -21.63 26.69
CA ASP A 337 -1.54 -20.93 26.88
C ASP A 337 -1.58 -19.90 28.03
N ARG A 338 -2.77 -19.56 28.55
CA ARG A 338 -2.88 -18.66 29.72
C ARG A 338 -2.35 -19.28 31.00
N VAL A 339 -2.02 -20.58 31.04
CA VAL A 339 -1.41 -21.22 32.21
C VAL A 339 -0.07 -20.56 32.60
N TYR A 340 0.65 -19.95 31.65
CA TYR A 340 1.85 -19.16 31.94
C TYR A 340 1.60 -17.90 32.78
N SER A 341 0.35 -17.44 32.91
CA SER A 341 0.02 -16.32 33.81
C SER A 341 0.09 -16.69 35.30
N PHE A 342 0.14 -18.00 35.63
CA PHE A 342 0.50 -18.46 36.97
C PHE A 342 2.00 -18.34 37.27
N TRP A 343 2.86 -17.93 36.32
CA TRP A 343 4.29 -17.81 36.55
C TRP A 343 4.63 -16.45 37.20
N PRO A 344 5.57 -16.41 38.15
CA PRO A 344 5.86 -15.21 38.91
C PRO A 344 6.63 -14.19 38.07
N ARG A 345 6.40 -12.89 38.28
CA ARG A 345 7.05 -11.80 37.53
C ARG A 345 7.72 -10.82 38.50
N SER A 346 8.89 -10.30 38.15
CA SER A 346 9.70 -9.43 39.03
C SER A 346 9.28 -7.96 39.01
N LYS A 347 8.63 -7.50 37.93
CA LYS A 347 8.03 -6.15 37.86
C LYS A 347 6.76 -6.08 38.70
N GLN A 348 6.69 -5.11 39.62
CA GLN A 348 5.46 -4.80 40.33
C GLN A 348 4.47 -4.14 39.36
N HIS A 349 3.36 -4.81 39.06
CA HIS A 349 2.29 -4.15 38.32
C HIS A 349 1.56 -3.17 39.25
N PRO A 350 1.30 -1.91 38.84
CA PRO A 350 0.34 -1.08 39.55
C PRO A 350 -1.00 -1.82 39.51
N ALA A 351 -1.60 -2.07 40.67
CA ALA A 351 -2.83 -2.83 40.79
C ALA A 351 -3.94 -2.18 39.94
N SER A 352 -4.19 -2.72 38.74
CA SER A 352 -5.38 -2.41 37.94
C SER A 352 -6.52 -3.23 38.55
N LEU A 353 -7.35 -2.56 39.35
CA LEU A 353 -8.61 -3.10 39.85
C LEU A 353 -9.68 -2.88 38.77
N THR A 354 -9.79 -3.79 37.81
CA THR A 354 -10.98 -3.89 36.96
C THR A 354 -11.87 -5.02 37.48
N GLY A 355 -12.95 -4.65 38.18
CA GLY A 355 -13.99 -5.57 38.63
C GLY A 355 -14.94 -4.95 39.64
N TYR A 356 -16.04 -4.37 39.12
CA TYR A 356 -17.29 -4.00 39.80
C TYR A 356 -17.23 -3.03 41.02
N GLY A 357 -17.58 -1.77 40.74
CA GLY A 357 -18.59 -1.02 41.51
C GLY A 357 -18.34 -0.78 43.00
N SER A 358 -17.30 -0.04 43.36
CA SER A 358 -17.43 0.93 44.46
C SER A 358 -16.51 2.12 44.23
N THR A 359 -17.08 3.30 44.15
CA THR A 359 -16.40 4.60 44.05
C THR A 359 -15.77 4.95 45.40
N VAL A 360 -14.64 4.32 45.72
CA VAL A 360 -13.66 4.85 46.68
C VAL A 360 -12.29 4.53 46.12
N THR A 361 -11.61 5.56 45.61
CA THR A 361 -10.17 5.55 45.29
C THR A 361 -9.38 5.15 46.52
N ASN A 362 -9.13 3.86 46.70
CA ASN A 362 -8.33 3.35 47.82
C ASN A 362 -6.86 3.37 47.42
N VAL A 363 -6.28 4.59 47.36
CA VAL A 363 -4.85 4.88 47.15
C VAL A 363 -3.97 4.28 48.28
N ASN A 364 -4.58 3.67 49.29
CA ASN A 364 -3.95 3.34 50.57
C ASN A 364 -3.86 1.83 50.88
N SER A 365 -3.86 0.93 49.89
CA SER A 365 -3.44 -0.44 50.19
C SER A 365 -1.93 -0.43 50.49
N PRO A 366 -1.47 -0.77 51.71
CA PRO A 366 -0.05 -0.83 52.00
C PRO A 366 0.56 -1.88 51.06
N ARG A 367 1.53 -1.52 50.22
CA ARG A 367 2.30 -2.50 49.46
C ARG A 367 3.08 -3.37 50.46
N ALA A 368 3.34 -4.63 50.12
CA ALA A 368 4.30 -5.44 50.89
C ALA A 368 5.61 -4.64 51.09
N SER A 369 6.31 -4.87 52.21
CA SER A 369 7.52 -4.10 52.48
C SER A 369 8.51 -4.29 51.32
N LYS A 370 9.23 -3.22 50.95
CA LYS A 370 10.22 -3.27 49.86
C LYS A 370 11.23 -4.42 50.06
N ALA A 371 11.54 -4.74 51.31
CA ALA A 371 12.40 -5.85 51.69
C ALA A 371 11.76 -7.22 51.43
N ASP A 372 10.47 -7.40 51.75
CA ASP A 372 9.74 -8.65 51.47
C ASP A 372 9.68 -8.92 49.96
N TRP A 373 9.37 -7.90 49.15
CA TRP A 373 9.36 -8.05 47.70
C TRP A 373 10.73 -8.38 47.12
N GLN A 374 11.77 -7.66 47.56
CA GLN A 374 13.14 -7.91 47.10
C GLN A 374 13.58 -9.35 47.42
N SER A 375 13.27 -9.85 48.62
CA SER A 375 13.59 -11.22 48.99
C SER A 375 12.81 -12.25 48.17
N LEU A 376 11.55 -11.99 47.81
CA LEU A 376 10.80 -12.87 46.89
C LEU A 376 11.46 -12.92 45.51
N VAL A 377 11.85 -11.77 44.96
CA VAL A 377 12.53 -11.71 43.65
C VAL A 377 13.84 -12.49 43.68
N GLU A 378 14.65 -12.32 44.73
CA GLU A 378 15.97 -12.95 44.85
C GLU A 378 15.93 -14.44 45.20
N GLN A 379 15.03 -14.87 46.09
CA GLN A 379 15.01 -16.23 46.62
C GLN A 379 13.99 -17.13 45.90
N VAL A 380 12.96 -16.55 45.27
CA VAL A 380 11.87 -17.29 44.62
C VAL A 380 11.87 -17.07 43.11
N ILE A 381 11.66 -15.84 42.63
CA ILE A 381 11.37 -15.56 41.21
C ILE A 381 12.59 -15.86 40.33
N ARG A 382 13.75 -15.27 40.60
CA ARG A 382 14.96 -15.53 39.79
C ARG A 382 15.37 -17.01 39.83
N PRO A 383 15.50 -17.66 41.00
CA PRO A 383 15.84 -19.09 41.06
C PRO A 383 14.80 -19.99 40.38
N PHE A 384 13.53 -19.61 40.36
CA PHE A 384 12.48 -20.32 39.63
C PHE A 384 12.77 -20.35 38.11
N TYR A 385 13.10 -19.21 37.50
CA TYR A 385 13.44 -19.16 36.08
C TYR A 385 14.76 -19.86 35.74
N VAL A 386 15.76 -19.78 36.63
CA VAL A 386 17.01 -20.57 36.49
C VAL A 386 16.70 -22.06 36.37
N ARG A 387 15.78 -22.58 37.19
CA ARG A 387 15.40 -24.00 37.15
C ARG A 387 14.57 -24.37 35.93
N LEU A 388 13.64 -23.50 35.51
CA LEU A 388 12.79 -23.79 34.36
C LEU A 388 13.50 -23.67 33.01
N ALA A 389 14.59 -22.90 32.92
CA ALA A 389 15.36 -22.76 31.69
C ALA A 389 15.80 -24.11 31.11
N ASP A 390 16.21 -25.03 31.99
CA ASP A 390 16.70 -26.37 31.63
C ASP A 390 15.60 -27.44 31.52
N LEU A 391 14.33 -27.08 31.74
CA LEU A 391 13.20 -28.03 31.78
C LEU A 391 12.31 -27.89 30.54
N PRO A 392 11.70 -29.00 30.06
CA PRO A 392 10.78 -28.99 28.92
C PRO A 392 9.39 -28.51 29.34
N VAL A 393 9.29 -27.22 29.69
CA VAL A 393 8.06 -26.58 30.17
C VAL A 393 7.61 -25.42 29.28
N TRP A 394 8.36 -25.13 28.21
CA TRP A 394 8.13 -24.00 27.31
C TRP A 394 7.44 -24.52 26.04
N GLN A 395 6.21 -24.07 25.83
CA GLN A 395 5.35 -24.58 24.76
C GLN A 395 5.66 -23.88 23.44
N LEU A 396 5.92 -24.67 22.41
CA LEU A 396 5.96 -24.22 21.02
C LEU A 396 4.53 -24.08 20.48
N TYR A 397 4.33 -23.30 19.43
CA TYR A 397 3.03 -23.21 18.74
C TYR A 397 2.50 -24.56 18.25
N GLY A 398 3.38 -25.52 17.94
CA GLY A 398 3.01 -26.90 17.63
C GLY A 398 2.55 -27.75 18.83
N GLY A 399 2.45 -27.17 20.04
CA GLY A 399 2.01 -27.85 21.27
C GLY A 399 3.10 -28.62 22.02
N ASN A 400 4.26 -28.83 21.39
CA ASN A 400 5.40 -29.50 22.02
C ASN A 400 6.01 -28.65 23.13
N LEU A 401 6.38 -29.29 24.25
CA LEU A 401 7.10 -28.63 25.33
C LEU A 401 8.59 -28.89 25.18
N VAL A 402 9.39 -27.84 25.15
CA VAL A 402 10.85 -27.90 24.96
C VAL A 402 11.55 -27.03 26.00
N LYS A 403 12.89 -27.12 26.04
CA LYS A 403 13.74 -26.22 26.83
C LYS A 403 13.86 -24.85 26.16
N VAL A 404 14.29 -23.84 26.91
CA VAL A 404 14.39 -22.46 26.39
C VAL A 404 15.37 -22.35 25.22
N ASP A 405 16.48 -23.09 25.26
CA ASP A 405 17.55 -23.04 24.25
C ASP A 405 17.18 -23.69 22.90
N VAL A 406 16.10 -24.46 22.86
CA VAL A 406 15.61 -25.16 21.67
C VAL A 406 14.67 -24.29 20.83
N GLY A 407 13.79 -23.50 21.47
CA GLY A 407 12.81 -22.66 20.78
C GLY A 407 13.30 -21.23 20.57
N MET A 408 12.48 -20.45 19.87
CA MET A 408 12.74 -19.03 19.59
C MET A 408 11.52 -18.17 19.94
N PHE A 409 11.78 -16.95 20.40
CA PHE A 409 10.75 -15.94 20.63
C PHE A 409 10.62 -15.02 19.42
N LEU A 410 9.44 -14.44 19.20
CA LEU A 410 9.26 -13.39 18.22
C LEU A 410 9.86 -12.09 18.77
N SER A 411 10.70 -11.41 17.99
CA SER A 411 11.27 -10.12 18.38
C SER A 411 10.17 -9.09 18.57
N HIS A 412 10.14 -8.42 19.73
CA HIS A 412 9.33 -7.23 19.95
C HIS A 412 10.29 -6.04 19.97
N SER A 413 10.04 -4.99 19.16
CA SER A 413 10.76 -3.73 19.35
C SER A 413 10.44 -3.24 20.77
N GLY A 414 11.46 -2.88 21.55
CA GLY A 414 11.37 -2.75 23.01
C GLY A 414 10.42 -1.68 23.59
N SER A 415 9.53 -1.06 22.80
CA SER A 415 8.44 -0.21 23.29
C SER A 415 7.29 -1.10 23.78
N GLY A 416 6.79 -0.85 24.99
CA GLY A 416 5.77 -1.69 25.64
C GLY A 416 4.35 -1.59 25.05
N ASP A 417 4.21 -1.23 23.77
CA ASP A 417 2.95 -1.16 23.05
C ASP A 417 2.82 -2.40 22.16
N ASP A 418 1.66 -3.07 22.22
CA ASP A 418 1.31 -4.28 21.43
C ASP A 418 1.31 -4.03 19.90
N ASP A 419 1.56 -2.80 19.45
CA ASP A 419 1.46 -2.35 18.05
C ASP A 419 2.61 -2.82 17.14
N ASN A 420 3.65 -3.46 17.68
CA ASN A 420 4.84 -3.86 16.92
C ASN A 420 4.99 -5.39 16.71
N LEU A 421 3.94 -6.18 16.91
CA LEU A 421 3.98 -7.59 16.53
C LEU A 421 3.90 -7.74 15.00
N PRO A 422 4.66 -8.69 14.40
CA PRO A 422 4.48 -9.03 13.00
C PRO A 422 3.03 -9.46 12.75
N SER A 423 2.49 -9.11 11.57
CA SER A 423 1.12 -9.44 11.20
C SER A 423 0.84 -10.95 11.33
N ALA A 424 -0.44 -11.32 11.47
CA ALA A 424 -0.84 -12.71 11.64
C ALA A 424 -0.36 -13.63 10.49
N SER A 425 -0.28 -13.09 9.26
CA SER A 425 0.27 -13.75 8.07
C SER A 425 1.76 -14.05 8.25
N VAL A 426 2.56 -13.05 8.64
CA VAL A 426 4.00 -13.20 8.92
C VAL A 426 4.25 -14.17 10.05
N CYS A 427 3.51 -14.04 11.15
CA CYS A 427 3.57 -14.97 12.28
C CYS A 427 3.33 -16.42 11.83
N SER A 428 2.36 -16.65 10.95
CA SER A 428 2.05 -18.00 10.45
C SER A 428 3.19 -18.56 9.59
N PHE A 429 3.78 -17.74 8.73
CA PHE A 429 4.96 -18.11 7.93
C PHE A 429 6.15 -18.47 8.83
N ILE A 430 6.47 -17.65 9.82
CA ILE A 430 7.59 -17.89 10.74
C ILE A 430 7.37 -19.20 11.53
N LYS A 431 6.14 -19.47 11.99
CA LYS A 431 5.79 -20.71 12.72
C LYS A 431 5.93 -21.98 11.88
N GLU A 432 5.79 -21.88 10.56
CA GLU A 432 5.97 -23.03 9.65
C GLU A 432 7.44 -23.40 9.48
N HIS A 433 8.35 -22.43 9.61
CA HIS A 433 9.78 -22.62 9.34
C HIS A 433 10.68 -22.63 10.58
N TYR A 434 10.23 -22.11 11.72
CA TYR A 434 11.00 -22.03 12.96
C TYR A 434 10.23 -22.57 14.18
N PRO A 435 10.94 -23.15 15.18
CA PRO A 435 10.35 -23.56 16.45
C PRO A 435 10.01 -22.36 17.34
N VAL A 436 8.88 -21.71 17.06
CA VAL A 436 8.43 -20.51 17.79
C VAL A 436 7.67 -20.88 19.08
N PHE A 437 8.00 -20.23 20.19
CA PHE A 437 7.26 -20.34 21.45
C PHE A 437 5.86 -19.68 21.38
N SER A 438 4.86 -20.34 21.96
CA SER A 438 3.51 -19.77 22.22
C SER A 438 3.41 -19.14 23.62
N VAL A 439 4.56 -18.83 24.22
CA VAL A 439 4.68 -18.34 25.60
C VAL A 439 4.58 -16.82 25.61
N PRO A 440 3.95 -16.20 26.64
CA PRO A 440 3.88 -14.75 26.77
C PRO A 440 5.28 -14.10 26.74
N TRP A 441 5.45 -13.08 25.91
CA TRP A 441 6.74 -12.43 25.66
C TRP A 441 7.32 -11.79 26.91
N GLU A 442 6.50 -11.38 27.87
CA GLU A 442 6.95 -10.71 29.09
C GLU A 442 7.86 -11.61 29.94
N LEU A 443 7.76 -12.93 29.75
CA LEU A 443 8.62 -13.91 30.41
C LEU A 443 10.07 -13.86 29.88
N VAL A 444 10.30 -13.38 28.65
CA VAL A 444 11.65 -13.20 28.08
C VAL A 444 12.52 -12.34 28.99
N ARG A 445 11.95 -11.27 29.56
CA ARG A 445 12.67 -10.38 30.48
C ARG A 445 13.11 -11.10 31.75
N GLU A 446 12.30 -12.02 32.26
CA GLU A 446 12.62 -12.78 33.47
C GLU A 446 13.75 -13.79 33.22
N ILE A 447 13.75 -14.42 32.05
CA ILE A 447 14.80 -15.35 31.60
C ILE A 447 16.12 -14.59 31.35
N GLN A 448 16.06 -13.46 30.66
CA GLN A 448 17.23 -12.60 30.41
C GLN A 448 17.81 -12.06 31.73
N ALA A 449 16.96 -11.72 32.71
CA ALA A 449 17.39 -11.24 34.03
C ALA A 449 18.19 -12.28 34.83
N VAL A 450 18.10 -13.57 34.47
CA VAL A 450 18.89 -14.65 35.10
C VAL A 450 20.08 -15.09 34.23
N GLY A 451 20.37 -14.39 33.14
CA GLY A 451 21.54 -14.63 32.28
C GLY A 451 21.39 -15.79 31.29
N VAL A 452 20.18 -16.30 31.09
CA VAL A 452 19.91 -17.33 30.08
C VAL A 452 19.80 -16.66 28.71
N ASN A 453 20.55 -17.16 27.73
CA ASN A 453 20.53 -16.60 26.38
C ASN A 453 19.22 -16.95 25.67
N VAL A 454 18.51 -15.93 25.19
CA VAL A 454 17.22 -16.08 24.50
C VAL A 454 17.43 -15.90 23.00
N ARG A 455 16.96 -16.86 22.22
CA ARG A 455 16.95 -16.78 20.76
C ARG A 455 15.71 -16.04 20.30
N GLU A 456 15.90 -14.93 19.62
CA GLU A 456 14.82 -14.13 19.04
C GLU A 456 14.89 -14.18 17.51
N ILE A 457 13.73 -14.38 16.88
CA ILE A 457 13.61 -14.34 15.43
C ILE A 457 13.68 -12.89 15.00
N ARG A 458 14.73 -12.55 14.24
CA ARG A 458 14.95 -11.22 13.68
C ARG A 458 14.59 -11.18 12.20
N PRO A 459 14.26 -10.01 11.64
CA PRO A 459 14.06 -9.81 10.20
C PRO A 459 15.16 -10.43 9.33
N LYS A 460 16.43 -10.27 9.71
CA LYS A 460 17.58 -10.90 9.04
C LYS A 460 17.50 -12.42 8.95
N MET A 461 17.05 -13.10 10.01
CA MET A 461 16.89 -14.57 9.98
C MET A 461 15.81 -15.01 8.99
N VAL A 462 14.75 -14.21 8.83
CA VAL A 462 13.71 -14.48 7.83
C VAL A 462 14.25 -14.21 6.43
N ARG A 463 15.02 -13.14 6.20
CA ARG A 463 15.72 -12.92 4.92
C ARG A 463 16.64 -14.07 4.53
N ASP A 464 17.46 -14.52 5.47
CA ASP A 464 18.42 -15.61 5.21
C ASP A 464 17.70 -16.93 4.93
N LEU A 465 16.58 -17.19 5.60
CA LEU A 465 15.69 -18.31 5.27
C LEU A 465 15.15 -18.21 3.84
N LEU A 466 14.68 -17.04 3.42
CA LEU A 466 14.16 -16.84 2.06
C LEU A 466 15.26 -17.04 1.00
N LYS A 467 16.50 -16.62 1.30
CA LYS A 467 17.67 -16.83 0.43
C LYS A 467 18.07 -18.30 0.34
N ALA A 468 18.07 -19.02 1.46
CA ALA A 468 18.51 -20.42 1.51
C ALA A 468 17.47 -21.41 0.98
N SER A 469 16.18 -21.12 1.13
CA SER A 469 15.10 -22.04 0.77
C SER A 469 14.92 -22.13 -0.74
N SER A 470 15.15 -23.31 -1.33
CA SER A 470 15.04 -23.52 -2.79
C SER A 470 13.62 -23.45 -3.33
N SER A 471 12.61 -23.72 -2.49
CA SER A 471 11.19 -23.73 -2.86
C SER A 471 10.34 -23.20 -1.70
N ILE A 472 9.92 -21.94 -1.79
CA ILE A 472 8.95 -21.35 -0.86
C ILE A 472 7.57 -21.46 -1.52
N LEU A 473 6.63 -22.10 -0.85
CA LEU A 473 5.27 -22.23 -1.37
C LEU A 473 4.54 -20.89 -1.25
N LEU A 474 4.32 -20.23 -2.38
CA LEU A 474 3.53 -18.99 -2.43
C LEU A 474 2.03 -19.33 -2.33
N ARG A 475 1.45 -19.31 -1.12
CA ARG A 475 0.01 -19.53 -0.92
C ARG A 475 -0.83 -18.30 -1.31
N SER A 476 -0.36 -17.12 -0.93
CA SER A 476 -0.97 -15.83 -1.29
C SER A 476 0.13 -14.78 -1.47
N ILE A 477 -0.03 -13.92 -2.49
CA ILE A 477 0.90 -12.82 -2.76
C ILE A 477 0.87 -11.81 -1.62
N GLU A 478 -0.31 -11.44 -1.14
CA GLU A 478 -0.48 -10.50 -0.03
C GLU A 478 0.26 -10.97 1.22
N THR A 479 0.11 -12.24 1.59
CA THR A 479 0.83 -12.80 2.74
C THR A 479 2.34 -12.80 2.56
N TYR A 480 2.82 -12.99 1.33
CA TYR A 480 4.24 -13.00 1.03
C TYR A 480 4.81 -11.57 1.00
N MET A 481 4.01 -10.57 0.62
CA MET A 481 4.37 -9.15 0.72
C MET A 481 4.58 -8.73 2.17
N ASP A 482 3.70 -9.14 3.07
CA ASP A 482 3.91 -8.85 4.50
C ASP A 482 5.19 -9.52 5.03
N VAL A 483 5.52 -10.73 4.55
CA VAL A 483 6.78 -11.42 4.89
C VAL A 483 7.98 -10.66 4.35
N LEU A 484 7.94 -10.16 3.11
CA LEU A 484 9.01 -9.33 2.55
C LEU A 484 9.17 -8.01 3.31
N GLU A 485 8.07 -7.35 3.66
CA GLU A 485 8.09 -6.10 4.43
C GLU A 485 8.70 -6.33 5.82
N TYR A 486 8.26 -7.37 6.53
CA TYR A 486 8.88 -7.74 7.81
C TYR A 486 10.36 -8.08 7.66
N CYS A 487 10.75 -8.81 6.60
CA CYS A 487 12.14 -9.15 6.31
C CYS A 487 13.05 -7.94 6.19
N PHE A 488 12.57 -6.78 5.75
CA PHE A 488 13.38 -5.58 5.60
C PHE A 488 13.15 -4.54 6.71
N SER A 489 12.34 -4.84 7.71
CA SER A 489 11.98 -3.89 8.79
C SER A 489 13.16 -3.47 9.70
N ASP A 490 14.27 -4.20 9.69
CA ASP A 490 15.54 -3.84 10.38
C ASP A 490 16.44 -2.92 9.54
N MET A 491 16.05 -2.61 8.30
CA MET A 491 16.77 -1.71 7.40
C MET A 491 16.21 -0.29 7.55
N ASP A 492 17.10 0.67 7.75
CA ASP A 492 16.74 2.08 7.92
C ASP A 492 16.33 2.70 6.57
N PRO A 493 15.06 3.14 6.40
CA PRO A 493 14.59 3.74 5.15
C PRO A 493 15.31 5.04 4.80
N TYR A 494 15.78 5.81 5.80
CA TYR A 494 16.46 7.09 5.55
C TYR A 494 17.84 6.92 4.90
N ARG A 495 18.45 5.73 5.04
CA ARG A 495 19.70 5.42 4.33
C ARG A 495 19.52 5.34 2.81
N PHE A 496 18.30 5.18 2.29
CA PHE A 496 18.06 5.15 0.85
C PHE A 496 17.83 6.56 0.28
N SER A 497 17.25 7.46 1.07
CA SER A 497 16.91 8.83 0.69
C SER A 497 18.13 9.74 0.54
N ASP A 498 19.20 9.53 1.31
CA ASP A 498 20.43 10.34 1.26
C ASP A 498 21.22 10.20 -0.05
N PHE A 499 20.90 9.19 -0.88
CA PHE A 499 21.57 8.95 -2.17
C PHE A 499 20.89 9.62 -3.37
N HIS A 500 19.76 10.33 -3.17
CA HIS A 500 19.03 10.99 -4.24
C HIS A 500 19.55 12.40 -4.61
N ILE A 501 20.61 12.90 -3.95
CA ILE A 501 21.17 14.23 -4.21
C ILE A 501 22.59 14.09 -4.74
N HIS A 502 22.74 14.05 -6.06
CA HIS A 502 23.86 14.62 -6.82
C HIS A 502 23.61 14.39 -8.33
N GLU A 503 22.73 15.19 -8.93
CA GLU A 503 22.75 15.40 -10.38
C GLU A 503 23.86 16.42 -10.71
N GLU A 504 24.99 15.94 -11.23
CA GLU A 504 26.03 16.79 -11.81
C GLU A 504 25.56 17.34 -13.16
N SER A 505 25.05 18.57 -13.13
CA SER A 505 24.90 19.43 -14.30
C SER A 505 26.16 20.28 -14.47
N ARG A 506 27.18 19.78 -15.19
CA ARG A 506 28.18 20.65 -15.88
C ARG A 506 28.69 20.01 -17.17
N VAL A 507 28.10 20.42 -18.29
CA VAL A 507 28.71 20.32 -19.61
C VAL A 507 29.59 21.54 -19.83
N SER A 508 30.88 21.35 -20.14
CA SER A 508 31.53 22.03 -21.28
C SER A 508 32.91 21.45 -21.59
N ASN A 509 33.02 21.02 -22.84
CA ASN A 509 34.19 20.87 -23.72
C ASN A 509 35.51 21.53 -23.29
N GLN A 510 36.60 20.75 -23.38
CA GLN A 510 37.82 21.19 -24.07
C GLN A 510 38.58 20.00 -24.67
N GLN A 511 39.18 20.28 -25.81
CA GLN A 511 39.81 19.40 -26.80
C GLN A 511 41.10 18.71 -26.34
N SER A 512 41.34 17.55 -26.96
CA SER A 512 42.61 17.05 -27.52
C SER A 512 43.91 17.24 -26.72
N GLU A 513 44.55 16.13 -26.33
CA GLU A 513 45.96 15.88 -26.69
C GLU A 513 46.36 14.41 -26.50
N ILE A 514 47.15 13.95 -27.47
CA ILE A 514 47.81 12.64 -27.57
C ILE A 514 49.08 12.68 -26.69
N MET A 515 49.41 11.58 -25.98
CA MET A 515 50.71 10.87 -26.04
C MET A 515 51.08 10.08 -24.75
N ASN A 516 51.37 8.79 -24.96
CA ASN A 516 52.41 7.94 -24.34
C ASN A 516 52.39 7.45 -22.88
N SER A 517 52.41 6.09 -22.79
CA SER A 517 53.29 5.21 -21.99
C SER A 517 53.38 5.42 -20.47
N SER A 518 53.33 4.41 -19.60
CA SER A 518 54.11 3.17 -19.65
C SER A 518 53.66 2.17 -18.58
N ILE A 519 53.89 0.90 -18.93
CA ILE A 519 53.88 -0.31 -18.11
C ILE A 519 54.74 -0.16 -16.84
N SER A 520 54.22 -0.62 -15.69
CA SER A 520 55.08 -1.20 -14.64
C SER A 520 54.35 -2.30 -13.88
N ASN A 521 54.86 -3.51 -14.06
CA ASN A 521 54.56 -4.73 -13.31
C ASN A 521 54.87 -4.57 -11.81
N SER A 522 54.02 -5.14 -10.96
CA SER A 522 54.48 -5.86 -9.77
C SER A 522 53.41 -6.84 -9.28
N MET A 523 53.62 -8.13 -9.57
CA MET A 523 53.08 -9.25 -8.80
C MET A 523 53.71 -9.26 -7.40
N PRO A 524 53.06 -9.91 -6.41
CA PRO A 524 53.64 -11.17 -5.96
C PRO A 524 52.62 -12.31 -5.79
N SER A 525 52.96 -13.38 -6.49
CA SER A 525 52.95 -14.81 -6.17
C SER A 525 52.18 -15.35 -4.95
N SER A 526 51.31 -16.28 -5.32
CA SER A 526 50.84 -17.52 -4.68
C SER A 526 51.78 -18.29 -3.72
N SER A 527 51.14 -19.00 -2.78
CA SER A 527 51.54 -20.34 -2.28
C SER A 527 50.26 -21.19 -2.11
N SER A 528 49.86 -21.98 -3.11
CA SER A 528 50.21 -23.39 -3.35
C SER A 528 49.66 -24.42 -2.33
N SER A 529 48.63 -25.15 -2.81
CA SER A 529 48.47 -26.62 -2.76
C SER A 529 48.17 -27.28 -1.40
N VAL A 530 47.30 -28.29 -1.29
CA VAL A 530 47.36 -29.60 -1.96
C VAL A 530 45.96 -30.27 -2.01
N SER A 531 45.77 -31.04 -3.08
CA SER A 531 44.71 -31.97 -3.47
C SER A 531 44.19 -32.96 -2.41
N TYR A 532 42.98 -33.52 -2.60
CA TYR A 532 42.80 -34.93 -2.99
C TYR A 532 41.38 -35.25 -3.54
N HIS A 533 41.40 -35.92 -4.69
CA HIS A 533 40.45 -36.84 -5.33
C HIS A 533 38.91 -36.74 -5.17
N ARG A 534 38.33 -36.33 -6.31
CA ARG A 534 37.18 -36.91 -7.04
C ARG A 534 36.86 -38.38 -6.71
N ASN A 535 35.59 -38.71 -6.50
CA ASN A 535 35.03 -39.90 -7.14
C ASN A 535 33.55 -39.75 -7.47
N THR A 536 33.24 -40.08 -8.73
CA THR A 536 31.93 -40.14 -9.36
C THR A 536 31.27 -41.47 -9.08
N GLN A 537 30.02 -41.48 -8.63
CA GLN A 537 29.14 -42.64 -8.81
C GLN A 537 27.70 -42.18 -9.03
N ARG A 538 27.12 -42.67 -10.14
CA ARG A 538 25.72 -42.54 -10.51
C ARG A 538 25.03 -43.89 -10.28
N GLN A 539 23.72 -43.80 -10.05
CA GLN A 539 22.66 -44.83 -10.06
C GLN A 539 22.32 -45.55 -8.76
N GLY A 540 21.02 -45.59 -8.46
CA GLY A 540 20.37 -46.58 -7.60
C GLY A 540 19.18 -46.03 -6.84
N ALA A 541 17.96 -46.33 -7.30
CA ALA A 541 16.72 -46.10 -6.57
C ALA A 541 16.61 -47.01 -5.33
N SER A 542 15.84 -46.56 -4.32
CA SER A 542 15.01 -47.37 -3.38
C SER A 542 15.20 -46.97 -1.91
N GLY A 543 14.08 -46.78 -1.21
CA GLY A 543 13.91 -47.06 0.22
C GLY A 543 14.40 -45.98 1.18
N GLY A 544 13.46 -45.36 1.89
CA GLY A 544 13.73 -44.25 2.81
C GLY A 544 14.48 -44.61 4.09
N ASP A 545 14.99 -43.57 4.76
CA ASP A 545 15.38 -43.65 6.16
C ASP A 545 15.07 -42.33 6.89
N ALA A 546 14.18 -42.39 7.88
CA ALA A 546 13.76 -41.23 8.68
C ALA A 546 14.87 -40.73 9.60
N LEU A 547 15.98 -41.48 9.73
CA LEU A 547 17.15 -41.11 10.53
C LEU A 547 18.10 -40.15 9.81
N GLU A 548 18.10 -40.13 8.47
CA GLU A 548 19.00 -39.30 7.66
C GLU A 548 18.52 -37.83 7.64
N ILE A 549 17.20 -37.61 7.65
CA ILE A 549 16.62 -36.25 7.76
C ILE A 549 16.98 -35.62 9.12
N VAL A 550 16.99 -36.39 10.21
CA VAL A 550 17.32 -35.88 11.57
C VAL A 550 18.82 -35.56 11.71
N THR A 551 19.68 -36.29 11.02
CA THR A 551 21.13 -36.01 11.02
C THR A 551 21.49 -34.81 10.13
N TYR A 552 20.84 -34.62 8.99
CA TYR A 552 21.00 -33.41 8.18
C TYR A 552 20.42 -32.17 8.88
N PHE A 553 19.27 -32.28 9.55
CA PHE A 553 18.68 -31.18 10.31
C PHE A 553 19.54 -30.81 11.52
N GLY A 554 20.10 -31.80 12.23
CA GLY A 554 21.03 -31.59 13.35
C GLY A 554 22.36 -30.94 12.92
N LYS A 555 22.89 -31.31 11.75
CA LYS A 555 24.11 -30.71 11.19
C LYS A 555 23.89 -29.28 10.70
N ALA A 556 22.75 -29.01 10.04
CA ALA A 556 22.38 -27.65 9.63
C ALA A 556 22.18 -26.71 10.84
N LEU A 557 21.58 -27.19 11.93
CA LEU A 557 21.46 -26.44 13.20
C LEU A 557 22.80 -26.22 13.90
N TYR A 558 23.71 -27.21 13.85
CA TYR A 558 25.06 -27.10 14.40
C TYR A 558 25.92 -26.08 13.64
N ASP A 559 25.80 -26.04 12.30
CA ASP A 559 26.55 -25.11 11.45
C ASP A 559 25.97 -23.68 11.48
N PHE A 560 24.65 -23.52 11.67
CA PHE A 560 24.00 -22.21 11.81
C PHE A 560 24.34 -21.51 13.15
N GLY A 561 24.57 -22.29 14.21
CA GLY A 561 24.93 -21.77 15.54
C GLY A 561 26.29 -21.09 15.64
N ARG A 562 27.20 -21.30 14.68
CA ARG A 562 28.52 -20.64 14.64
C ARG A 562 28.49 -19.23 14.04
N GLY A 563 27.51 -18.89 13.21
CA GLY A 563 27.52 -17.66 12.41
C GLY A 563 27.10 -16.39 13.15
N VAL A 564 26.61 -16.49 14.39
CA VAL A 564 25.93 -15.38 15.11
C VAL A 564 26.63 -14.99 16.43
N VAL A 565 27.75 -15.63 16.77
CA VAL A 565 28.43 -15.43 18.07
C VAL A 565 29.46 -14.29 18.06
N GLU A 566 29.78 -13.68 16.91
CA GLU A 566 30.89 -12.69 16.85
C GLU A 566 30.51 -11.21 17.03
N ASP A 567 29.22 -10.83 17.02
CA ASP A 567 28.85 -9.40 17.03
C ASP A 567 28.50 -8.81 18.42
N ILE A 568 28.68 -9.57 19.52
CA ILE A 568 28.43 -9.09 20.89
C ILE A 568 29.76 -8.85 21.63
N SER A 569 30.60 -7.97 21.11
CA SER A 569 31.59 -7.24 21.93
C SER A 569 32.21 -6.09 21.14
N LYS A 570 31.54 -4.94 21.04
CA LYS A 570 32.15 -3.60 20.88
C LYS A 570 31.07 -2.52 20.74
N THR A 571 30.63 -2.01 21.89
CA THR A 571 30.05 -0.66 21.98
C THR A 571 30.97 0.16 22.88
N GLY A 572 31.69 1.12 22.28
CA GLY A 572 32.51 2.08 23.00
C GLY A 572 33.84 2.39 22.33
N GLY A 573 33.88 3.44 21.50
CA GLY A 573 35.12 4.01 20.96
C GLY A 573 34.86 5.13 19.95
N SER A 574 35.18 6.35 20.34
CA SER A 574 35.12 7.58 19.52
C SER A 574 36.13 7.56 18.36
N ALA A 575 35.76 8.07 17.18
CA ALA A 575 36.65 8.81 16.29
C ALA A 575 35.89 9.53 15.16
N SER A 576 36.03 10.85 15.15
CA SER A 576 35.77 11.75 14.03
C SER A 576 36.75 11.49 12.88
N HIS A 577 36.32 11.89 11.66
CA HIS A 577 37.00 11.81 10.35
C HIS A 577 37.03 10.45 9.63
N ARG A 578 36.03 10.22 8.75
CA ARG A 578 36.12 9.51 7.44
C ARG A 578 34.73 9.44 6.78
N THR A 579 34.33 10.48 6.06
CA THR A 579 32.94 10.63 5.58
C THR A 579 32.63 10.04 4.20
N GLN A 580 33.61 9.72 3.33
CA GLN A 580 33.30 9.19 1.98
C GLN A 580 33.56 7.68 1.79
N ALA A 581 34.41 7.05 2.61
CA ALA A 581 34.67 5.61 2.51
C ALA A 581 33.64 4.74 3.27
N ALA A 582 32.93 5.31 4.24
CA ALA A 582 31.93 4.60 5.05
C ALA A 582 30.60 4.42 4.30
N GLU A 583 30.19 5.40 3.48
CA GLU A 583 28.92 5.39 2.73
C GLU A 583 28.91 4.28 1.65
N ASN A 584 30.01 4.13 0.91
CA ASN A 584 30.17 3.04 -0.07
C ASN A 584 30.14 1.64 0.57
N ASN A 585 30.68 1.51 1.79
CA ASN A 585 30.64 0.24 2.52
C ASN A 585 29.21 -0.12 2.96
N VAL A 586 28.40 0.87 3.37
CA VAL A 586 27.02 0.65 3.79
C VAL A 586 26.11 0.21 2.63
N LEU A 587 26.21 0.86 1.47
CA LEU A 587 25.46 0.46 0.27
C LEU A 587 25.84 -0.94 -0.21
N SER A 588 27.14 -1.27 -0.21
CA SER A 588 27.60 -2.61 -0.58
C SER A 588 27.00 -3.69 0.33
N SER A 589 26.90 -3.41 1.63
CA SER A 589 26.25 -4.31 2.60
C SER A 589 24.77 -4.50 2.29
N ILE A 590 24.03 -3.42 2.00
CA ILE A 590 22.62 -3.47 1.64
C ILE A 590 22.40 -4.30 0.36
N ILE A 591 23.21 -4.08 -0.67
CA ILE A 591 23.12 -4.84 -1.92
C ILE A 591 23.37 -6.34 -1.68
N THR A 592 24.36 -6.70 -0.86
CA THR A 592 24.59 -8.10 -0.49
C THR A 592 23.45 -8.71 0.33
N GLU A 593 22.77 -7.91 1.14
CA GLU A 593 21.62 -8.32 1.93
C GLU A 593 20.34 -8.51 1.07
N LEU A 594 20.20 -7.77 -0.03
CA LEU A 594 19.06 -7.89 -0.96
C LEU A 594 19.25 -8.99 -2.00
N LYS A 595 20.49 -9.21 -2.44
CA LYS A 595 20.82 -10.20 -3.47
C LYS A 595 20.39 -11.60 -3.05
N GLY A 596 19.69 -12.31 -3.94
CA GLY A 596 19.20 -13.67 -3.72
C GLY A 596 17.84 -13.77 -3.01
N VAL A 597 17.29 -12.67 -2.50
CA VAL A 597 15.93 -12.65 -1.92
C VAL A 597 14.90 -12.86 -3.06
N PRO A 598 13.92 -13.77 -2.91
CA PRO A 598 12.91 -14.01 -3.94
C PRO A 598 11.80 -12.95 -3.92
N PHE A 599 11.59 -12.29 -5.05
CA PHE A 599 10.46 -11.39 -5.30
C PHE A 599 9.43 -12.09 -6.19
N PRO A 600 8.12 -11.89 -5.97
CA PRO A 600 7.11 -12.40 -6.88
C PRO A 600 7.11 -11.58 -8.17
N THR A 601 7.03 -12.31 -9.27
CA THR A 601 6.79 -11.75 -10.60
C THR A 601 5.29 -11.57 -10.82
N SER A 602 4.91 -10.84 -11.86
CA SER A 602 3.49 -10.64 -12.23
C SER A 602 2.80 -11.94 -12.65
N THR A 603 3.56 -12.97 -13.01
CA THR A 603 3.06 -14.36 -13.19
C THR A 603 2.86 -15.13 -11.88
N LYS A 604 3.00 -14.48 -10.73
CA LYS A 604 2.90 -15.08 -9.39
C LYS A 604 3.95 -16.15 -9.10
N CYS A 605 5.07 -16.12 -9.82
CA CYS A 605 6.24 -16.98 -9.59
C CYS A 605 7.32 -16.23 -8.83
N LEU A 606 8.06 -16.90 -7.94
CA LEU A 606 9.15 -16.30 -7.17
C LEU A 606 10.48 -16.34 -7.94
N THR A 607 11.09 -15.17 -8.15
CA THR A 607 12.38 -15.02 -8.83
C THR A 607 13.37 -14.27 -7.93
N ARG A 608 14.62 -14.74 -7.86
CA ARG A 608 15.63 -14.18 -6.96
C ARG A 608 16.29 -12.92 -7.54
N LEU A 609 16.36 -11.87 -6.74
CA LEU A 609 17.08 -10.64 -7.10
C LEU A 609 18.56 -10.91 -7.44
N GLY A 610 19.05 -10.31 -8.53
CA GLY A 610 20.42 -10.46 -9.01
C GLY A 610 20.71 -11.73 -9.81
N SER A 611 19.76 -12.68 -9.90
CA SER A 611 19.92 -13.90 -10.71
C SER A 611 19.61 -13.62 -12.19
N THR A 612 18.37 -13.23 -12.48
CA THR A 612 17.87 -12.78 -13.79
C THR A 612 17.58 -11.28 -13.75
N GLU A 613 17.44 -10.68 -14.93
CA GLU A 613 16.95 -9.29 -15.03
C GLU A 613 15.47 -9.25 -14.66
N LEU A 614 15.08 -8.32 -13.80
CA LEU A 614 13.70 -8.08 -13.41
C LEU A 614 13.34 -6.61 -13.65
N TRP A 615 12.10 -6.39 -14.08
CA TRP A 615 11.60 -5.08 -14.49
C TRP A 615 10.63 -4.51 -13.47
N ILE A 616 10.72 -3.21 -13.22
CA ILE A 616 9.87 -2.49 -12.27
C ILE A 616 8.90 -1.63 -13.06
N ALA A 617 7.60 -1.87 -12.88
CA ALA A 617 6.55 -1.22 -13.63
C ALA A 617 5.24 -1.18 -12.83
N SER A 618 4.40 -0.16 -13.07
CA SER A 618 3.03 -0.09 -12.54
C SER A 618 2.12 -1.16 -13.15
N GLU A 619 0.93 -1.35 -12.60
CA GLU A 619 -0.05 -2.31 -13.13
C GLU A 619 -0.40 -2.02 -14.60
N GLU A 620 -0.68 -0.76 -14.92
CA GLU A 620 -0.96 -0.29 -16.28
C GLU A 620 0.21 -0.59 -17.25
N GLN A 621 1.46 -0.33 -16.82
CA GLN A 621 2.66 -0.61 -17.61
C GLN A 621 2.89 -2.11 -17.84
N GLN A 622 2.58 -2.95 -16.86
CA GLN A 622 2.67 -4.41 -16.99
C GLN A 622 1.62 -4.96 -17.96
N LEU A 623 0.40 -4.40 -17.93
CA LEU A 623 -0.67 -4.74 -18.86
C LEU A 623 -0.32 -4.41 -20.32
N LEU A 624 0.54 -3.42 -20.55
CA LEU A 624 1.01 -3.06 -21.89
C LEU A 624 1.94 -4.12 -22.50
N MET A 625 2.74 -4.79 -21.67
CA MET A 625 3.74 -5.78 -22.07
C MET A 625 3.39 -7.20 -21.57
N ARG A 626 2.13 -7.66 -21.74
CA ARG A 626 1.63 -8.95 -21.21
C ARG A 626 2.52 -10.18 -21.48
N PRO A 627 3.17 -10.35 -22.66
CA PRO A 627 4.04 -11.50 -22.89
C PRO A 627 5.26 -11.56 -21.95
N PHE A 628 5.62 -10.44 -21.33
CA PHE A 628 6.79 -10.30 -20.46
C PHE A 628 6.47 -10.25 -18.96
N LEU A 629 5.26 -10.61 -18.53
CA LEU A 629 4.85 -10.59 -17.11
C LEU A 629 5.76 -11.39 -16.17
N HIS A 630 6.54 -12.35 -16.69
CA HIS A 630 7.51 -13.12 -15.92
C HIS A 630 8.81 -12.34 -15.62
N HIS A 631 9.10 -11.28 -16.37
CA HIS A 631 10.21 -10.35 -16.09
C HIS A 631 9.81 -9.25 -15.12
N PHE A 632 8.52 -8.89 -15.04
CA PHE A 632 8.07 -7.83 -14.15
C PHE A 632 7.93 -8.30 -12.71
N ILE A 633 8.39 -7.47 -11.76
CA ILE A 633 8.04 -7.60 -10.34
C ILE A 633 6.56 -7.30 -10.17
N HIS A 634 5.86 -8.09 -9.37
CA HIS A 634 4.42 -7.95 -9.16
C HIS A 634 4.08 -6.51 -8.69
N HIS A 635 3.13 -5.84 -9.37
CA HIS A 635 2.81 -4.42 -9.12
C HIS A 635 2.44 -4.10 -7.66
N GLN A 636 1.81 -5.05 -6.94
CA GLN A 636 1.51 -4.88 -5.49
C GLN A 636 2.75 -4.64 -4.62
N CYS A 637 3.96 -5.02 -5.05
CA CYS A 637 5.19 -4.65 -4.34
C CYS A 637 5.37 -3.13 -4.28
N LEU A 638 4.89 -2.39 -5.29
CA LEU A 638 4.98 -0.92 -5.36
C LEU A 638 3.87 -0.24 -4.54
N GLN A 639 2.86 -0.97 -4.06
CA GLN A 639 1.82 -0.41 -3.18
C GLN A 639 2.25 -0.33 -1.71
N LYS A 640 3.39 -0.96 -1.37
CA LYS A 640 3.96 -0.95 -0.02
C LYS A 640 5.05 0.13 0.06
N PRO A 641 4.94 1.15 0.94
CA PRO A 641 5.81 2.33 0.91
C PRO A 641 7.30 2.02 0.98
N PHE A 642 7.69 1.07 1.85
CA PHE A 642 9.09 0.69 2.00
C PHE A 642 9.64 -0.05 0.77
N LEU A 643 8.86 -0.98 0.20
CA LEU A 643 9.27 -1.74 -0.99
C LEU A 643 9.31 -0.84 -2.23
N GLU A 644 8.40 0.12 -2.33
CA GLU A 644 8.42 1.16 -3.37
C GLU A 644 9.70 2.01 -3.28
N LEU A 645 10.04 2.53 -2.10
CA LEU A 645 11.28 3.27 -1.86
C LEU A 645 12.51 2.44 -2.25
N LEU A 646 12.54 1.17 -1.84
CA LEU A 646 13.61 0.25 -2.18
C LEU A 646 13.75 0.07 -3.70
N LEU A 647 12.65 -0.25 -4.39
CA LEU A 647 12.67 -0.55 -5.82
C LEU A 647 12.92 0.69 -6.68
N THR A 648 12.52 1.88 -6.25
CA THR A 648 12.75 3.14 -6.98
C THR A 648 14.18 3.66 -6.85
N THR A 649 14.95 3.17 -5.87
CA THR A 649 16.34 3.58 -5.65
C THR A 649 17.25 3.13 -6.80
N GLN A 650 17.72 4.07 -7.64
CA GLN A 650 18.49 3.75 -8.85
C GLN A 650 19.84 3.06 -8.57
N VAL A 651 20.47 3.36 -7.43
CA VAL A 651 21.81 2.83 -7.08
C VAL A 651 21.82 1.30 -6.96
N ILE A 652 20.69 0.68 -6.60
CA ILE A 652 20.61 -0.78 -6.44
C ILE A 652 20.27 -1.51 -7.76
N HIS A 653 19.93 -0.79 -8.83
CA HIS A 653 19.41 -1.41 -10.07
C HIS A 653 20.47 -2.24 -10.78
N ARG A 654 21.62 -1.63 -11.09
CA ARG A 654 22.70 -2.30 -11.81
C ARG A 654 23.25 -3.53 -11.04
N PRO A 655 23.52 -3.46 -9.72
CA PRO A 655 24.00 -4.60 -8.95
C PRO A 655 23.00 -5.76 -8.80
N LEU A 656 21.70 -5.46 -8.75
CA LEU A 656 20.62 -6.44 -8.57
C LEU A 656 19.94 -6.86 -9.89
N LYS A 657 20.44 -6.38 -11.03
CA LYS A 657 19.85 -6.58 -12.37
C LYS A 657 18.38 -6.14 -12.43
N LEU A 658 18.07 -4.99 -11.81
CA LEU A 658 16.76 -4.36 -11.94
C LEU A 658 16.79 -3.34 -13.07
N ARG A 659 15.66 -3.16 -13.74
CA ARG A 659 15.47 -2.14 -14.76
C ARG A 659 14.09 -1.50 -14.62
N SER A 660 14.05 -0.19 -14.48
CA SER A 660 12.77 0.55 -14.53
C SER A 660 12.15 0.47 -15.93
N PHE A 661 10.81 0.45 -15.96
CA PHE A 661 10.05 0.66 -17.18
C PHE A 661 10.44 2.00 -17.81
N SER A 662 10.71 1.98 -19.12
CA SER A 662 11.17 3.15 -19.89
C SER A 662 10.64 3.08 -21.33
N PRO A 663 10.50 4.22 -22.03
CA PRO A 663 10.07 4.22 -23.43
C PRO A 663 11.00 3.38 -24.32
N HIS A 664 12.31 3.39 -24.02
CA HIS A 664 13.32 2.57 -24.69
C HIS A 664 13.16 1.06 -24.45
N LEU A 665 12.74 0.65 -23.24
CA LEU A 665 12.46 -0.74 -22.95
C LEU A 665 11.23 -1.21 -23.75
N LEU A 666 10.18 -0.39 -23.77
CA LEU A 666 8.95 -0.67 -24.49
C LEU A 666 9.19 -0.77 -26.01
N SER A 667 9.78 0.27 -26.61
CA SER A 667 10.03 0.33 -28.06
C SER A 667 10.91 -0.82 -28.56
N GLY A 668 11.95 -1.19 -27.80
CA GLY A 668 12.83 -2.31 -28.12
C GLY A 668 12.14 -3.67 -28.14
N HIS A 669 10.99 -3.81 -27.48
CA HIS A 669 10.25 -5.07 -27.35
C HIS A 669 8.89 -5.08 -28.06
N LEU A 670 8.47 -3.98 -28.72
CA LEU A 670 7.18 -3.90 -29.43
C LEU A 670 6.95 -5.07 -30.41
N LYS A 671 8.00 -5.50 -31.12
CA LYS A 671 7.97 -6.64 -32.05
C LYS A 671 7.63 -7.99 -31.42
N HIS A 672 7.77 -8.10 -30.10
CA HIS A 672 7.50 -9.32 -29.33
C HIS A 672 6.17 -9.23 -28.56
N ILE A 673 5.49 -8.08 -28.58
CA ILE A 673 4.20 -7.90 -27.93
C ILE A 673 3.06 -8.42 -28.81
N PHE A 674 3.18 -8.23 -30.14
CA PHE A 674 2.17 -8.60 -31.13
C PHE A 674 2.53 -9.89 -31.89
N ASP A 675 1.56 -10.44 -32.62
CA ASP A 675 1.77 -11.64 -33.45
C ASP A 675 2.74 -11.35 -34.60
N GLU A 676 3.59 -12.34 -34.91
CA GLU A 676 4.63 -12.24 -35.93
C GLU A 676 4.07 -11.85 -37.31
N ARG A 677 2.85 -12.30 -37.65
CA ARG A 677 2.21 -11.98 -38.94
C ARG A 677 1.80 -10.52 -39.02
N TRP A 678 1.31 -9.95 -37.92
CA TRP A 678 0.97 -8.54 -37.86
C TRP A 678 2.22 -7.66 -37.87
N VAL A 679 3.27 -8.04 -37.14
CA VAL A 679 4.54 -7.30 -37.14
C VAL A 679 5.17 -7.28 -38.53
N HIS A 680 5.14 -8.40 -39.27
CA HIS A 680 5.58 -8.45 -40.67
C HIS A 680 4.80 -7.44 -41.54
N LEU A 681 3.46 -7.43 -41.43
CA LEU A 681 2.62 -6.48 -42.16
C LEU A 681 2.85 -5.02 -41.73
N ALA A 682 3.07 -4.79 -40.43
CA ALA A 682 3.20 -3.48 -39.83
C ALA A 682 4.59 -2.86 -40.06
N VAL A 683 5.66 -3.64 -40.15
CA VAL A 683 7.04 -3.10 -40.22
C VAL A 683 7.66 -3.29 -41.61
N GLU A 684 7.49 -4.43 -42.26
CA GLU A 684 8.18 -4.70 -43.53
C GLU A 684 7.45 -4.11 -44.74
N LYS A 685 6.11 -4.13 -44.72
CA LYS A 685 5.32 -3.50 -45.78
C LYS A 685 5.31 -2.00 -45.54
N LYS A 686 6.21 -1.25 -46.19
CA LYS A 686 6.40 0.22 -46.11
C LYS A 686 5.18 1.09 -46.50
N SER A 687 3.97 0.57 -46.39
CA SER A 687 2.70 1.29 -46.52
C SER A 687 2.58 2.35 -45.43
N PRO A 688 2.10 3.57 -45.72
CA PRO A 688 1.96 4.65 -44.74
C PRO A 688 0.93 4.35 -43.62
N TRP A 689 -0.06 3.51 -43.92
CA TRP A 689 -1.03 2.98 -42.96
C TRP A 689 -1.39 1.52 -43.29
N ILE A 690 -1.96 0.83 -42.29
CA ILE A 690 -2.44 -0.55 -42.42
C ILE A 690 -3.91 -0.65 -41.98
N PRO A 691 -4.70 -1.57 -42.56
CA PRO A 691 -6.04 -1.85 -42.07
C PRO A 691 -6.03 -2.28 -40.60
N TRP A 692 -6.96 -1.77 -39.81
CA TRP A 692 -7.09 -2.06 -38.39
C TRP A 692 -8.53 -2.42 -38.04
N ASP A 693 -8.70 -3.45 -37.22
CA ASP A 693 -10.02 -3.90 -36.76
C ASP A 693 -10.29 -3.34 -35.37
N ASN A 694 -11.09 -2.27 -35.32
CA ASN A 694 -11.48 -1.57 -34.08
C ASN A 694 -12.61 -2.31 -33.32
N ASN A 695 -13.22 -3.35 -33.92
CA ASN A 695 -14.42 -4.01 -33.36
C ASN A 695 -14.12 -5.35 -32.68
N ALA A 696 -12.92 -5.90 -32.84
CA ALA A 696 -12.56 -7.20 -32.29
C ALA A 696 -11.90 -7.04 -30.91
N ASN A 697 -12.66 -7.24 -29.84
CA ASN A 697 -12.14 -7.38 -28.47
C ASN A 697 -11.21 -8.61 -28.28
N SER A 698 -10.85 -9.33 -29.35
CA SER A 698 -10.18 -10.63 -29.27
C SER A 698 -9.29 -11.01 -30.48
N SER A 699 -8.97 -10.10 -31.41
CA SER A 699 -8.02 -10.42 -32.48
C SER A 699 -6.58 -10.44 -31.91
N THR A 700 -6.08 -11.63 -31.61
CA THR A 700 -4.71 -11.92 -31.11
C THR A 700 -3.57 -11.51 -32.04
N ALA A 701 -3.87 -10.86 -33.17
CA ALA A 701 -2.87 -10.51 -34.18
C ALA A 701 -2.21 -9.13 -33.94
N GLY A 702 -2.97 -8.09 -33.58
CA GLY A 702 -2.48 -6.69 -33.52
C GLY A 702 -2.89 -5.93 -32.25
N PRO A 703 -2.59 -4.62 -32.13
CA PRO A 703 -2.98 -3.81 -30.97
C PRO A 703 -4.50 -3.64 -30.89
N SER A 704 -5.07 -3.90 -29.72
CA SER A 704 -6.48 -3.62 -29.45
C SER A 704 -6.72 -2.13 -29.20
N PRO A 705 -7.96 -1.64 -29.35
CA PRO A 705 -8.32 -0.26 -29.01
C PRO A 705 -7.91 0.13 -27.58
N GLU A 706 -8.20 -0.74 -26.62
CA GLU A 706 -7.82 -0.56 -25.21
C GLU A 706 -6.30 -0.48 -25.03
N TRP A 707 -5.56 -1.33 -25.76
CA TRP A 707 -4.09 -1.31 -25.72
C TRP A 707 -3.53 0.01 -26.28
N ILE A 708 -4.10 0.53 -27.37
CA ILE A 708 -3.67 1.82 -27.97
C ILE A 708 -3.90 2.99 -27.01
N ARG A 709 -5.07 3.07 -26.36
CA ARG A 709 -5.34 4.11 -25.35
C ARG A 709 -4.34 4.02 -24.20
N LEU A 710 -4.14 2.82 -23.67
CA LEU A 710 -3.20 2.59 -22.57
C LEU A 710 -1.76 2.93 -22.98
N PHE A 711 -1.36 2.58 -24.20
CA PHE A 711 -0.05 2.89 -24.77
C PHE A 711 0.21 4.39 -24.78
N TRP A 712 -0.68 5.17 -25.40
CA TRP A 712 -0.48 6.61 -25.56
C TRP A 712 -0.58 7.36 -24.24
N LYS A 713 -1.48 6.96 -23.33
CA LYS A 713 -1.56 7.47 -21.96
C LYS A 713 -0.24 7.27 -21.19
N ILE A 714 0.34 6.07 -21.26
CA ILE A 714 1.61 5.78 -20.58
C ILE A 714 2.76 6.53 -21.27
N PHE A 715 2.80 6.53 -22.60
CA PHE A 715 3.89 7.15 -23.36
C PHE A 715 3.95 8.67 -23.17
N SER A 716 2.80 9.37 -23.07
CA SER A 716 2.74 10.80 -22.71
C SER A 716 3.27 11.05 -21.31
N SER A 717 2.81 10.28 -20.32
CA SER A 717 3.21 10.44 -18.91
C SER A 717 4.72 10.34 -18.70
N MET A 718 5.43 9.64 -19.61
CA MET A 718 6.86 9.41 -19.55
C MET A 718 7.69 10.36 -20.42
N SER A 719 7.07 11.35 -21.07
CA SER A 719 7.74 12.23 -22.06
C SER A 719 8.52 11.45 -23.13
N GLY A 720 7.90 10.40 -23.68
CA GLY A 720 8.57 9.50 -24.63
C GLY A 720 8.95 10.18 -25.94
N ASP A 721 10.13 9.86 -26.47
CA ASP A 721 10.60 10.35 -27.78
C ASP A 721 9.92 9.57 -28.93
N LEU A 722 9.16 10.29 -29.77
CA LEU A 722 8.48 9.74 -30.96
C LEU A 722 9.43 9.10 -31.97
N SER A 723 10.72 9.47 -31.96
CA SER A 723 11.73 8.85 -32.83
C SER A 723 11.78 7.32 -32.65
N LEU A 724 11.57 6.84 -31.42
CA LEU A 724 11.54 5.43 -31.05
C LEU A 724 10.38 4.64 -31.70
N LEU A 725 9.35 5.35 -32.16
CA LEU A 725 8.10 4.79 -32.68
C LEU A 725 7.89 5.08 -34.18
N SER A 726 8.82 5.76 -34.84
CA SER A 726 8.65 6.32 -36.19
C SER A 726 8.15 5.29 -37.22
N ASP A 727 8.66 4.07 -37.16
CA ASP A 727 8.27 2.99 -38.07
C ASP A 727 7.02 2.22 -37.64
N TRP A 728 6.41 2.50 -36.50
CA TRP A 728 5.26 1.74 -36.01
C TRP A 728 3.92 2.38 -36.43
N PRO A 729 2.97 1.61 -37.01
CA PRO A 729 1.61 2.08 -37.27
C PRO A 729 0.79 2.07 -35.98
N LEU A 730 0.79 3.18 -35.25
CA LEU A 730 0.16 3.31 -33.92
C LEU A 730 -0.83 4.47 -33.81
N ILE A 731 -0.98 5.29 -34.86
CA ILE A 731 -1.92 6.42 -34.85
C ILE A 731 -3.26 5.98 -35.46
N PRO A 732 -4.36 5.96 -34.70
CA PRO A 732 -5.69 5.63 -35.21
C PRO A 732 -6.22 6.69 -36.18
N ALA A 733 -6.68 6.24 -37.35
CA ALA A 733 -7.33 7.09 -38.35
C ALA A 733 -8.42 6.31 -39.11
N TYR A 734 -9.21 7.01 -39.90
CA TYR A 734 -10.36 6.50 -40.63
C TYR A 734 -10.26 6.85 -42.12
N LEU A 735 -10.50 5.86 -42.98
CA LEU A 735 -10.67 6.00 -44.43
C LEU A 735 -12.07 5.48 -44.84
N ASP A 736 -12.16 4.38 -45.59
CA ASP A 736 -13.38 3.56 -45.72
C ASP A 736 -13.60 2.64 -44.51
N ARG A 737 -12.53 2.43 -43.74
CA ARG A 737 -12.45 1.57 -42.56
C ARG A 737 -11.41 2.12 -41.59
N PRO A 738 -11.38 1.64 -40.33
CA PRO A 738 -10.33 2.01 -39.40
C PRO A 738 -8.96 1.54 -39.90
N VAL A 739 -7.96 2.41 -39.76
CA VAL A 739 -6.58 2.17 -40.13
C VAL A 739 -5.64 2.65 -39.03
N LEU A 740 -4.43 2.08 -38.99
CA LEU A 740 -3.34 2.59 -38.18
C LEU A 740 -2.28 3.22 -39.07
N CYS A 741 -2.06 4.51 -38.89
CA CYS A 741 -1.03 5.29 -39.57
C CYS A 741 0.30 5.19 -38.83
N ARG A 742 1.39 5.14 -39.60
CA ARG A 742 2.75 5.21 -39.05
C ARG A 742 3.01 6.56 -38.40
N VAL A 743 3.74 6.54 -37.29
CA VAL A 743 4.09 7.77 -36.56
C VAL A 743 4.86 8.76 -37.43
N LYS A 744 5.81 8.31 -38.26
CA LYS A 744 6.53 9.20 -39.19
C LYS A 744 5.65 9.81 -40.29
N GLU A 745 4.52 9.18 -40.60
CA GLU A 745 3.56 9.61 -41.63
C GLU A 745 2.39 10.41 -41.02
N CYS A 746 2.52 10.88 -39.78
CA CYS A 746 1.50 11.67 -39.07
C CYS A 746 1.06 12.91 -39.87
N HIS A 747 1.97 13.48 -40.66
CA HIS A 747 1.70 14.62 -41.54
C HIS A 747 0.65 14.35 -42.62
N LEU A 748 0.36 13.09 -42.97
CA LEU A 748 -0.69 12.69 -43.92
C LEU A 748 -2.10 12.73 -43.32
N ILE A 749 -2.22 12.74 -41.99
CA ILE A 749 -3.50 12.62 -41.29
C ILE A 749 -4.21 13.98 -41.27
N PHE A 750 -5.48 13.99 -41.67
CA PHE A 750 -6.34 15.16 -41.65
C PHE A 750 -6.98 15.36 -40.27
N VAL A 751 -6.88 16.60 -39.78
CA VAL A 751 -7.56 17.12 -38.59
C VAL A 751 -8.13 18.48 -38.96
N PRO A 752 -9.43 18.76 -38.72
CA PRO A 752 -10.03 20.05 -39.04
C PRO A 752 -9.44 21.19 -38.19
N PRO A 753 -9.49 22.44 -38.68
CA PRO A 753 -9.10 23.60 -37.88
C PRO A 753 -10.10 23.85 -36.74
N ALA A 754 -9.64 24.41 -35.63
CA ALA A 754 -10.51 24.82 -34.53
C ALA A 754 -11.21 26.15 -34.87
N ASP A 755 -12.54 26.22 -34.75
CA ASP A 755 -13.33 27.44 -34.98
C ASP A 755 -13.34 28.34 -33.74
N ASP A 756 -13.01 29.63 -33.91
CA ASP A 756 -13.11 30.69 -32.87
C ASP A 756 -14.47 31.42 -32.87
N SER A 757 -15.50 30.89 -33.53
CA SER A 757 -16.81 31.55 -33.61
C SER A 757 -17.68 31.28 -32.38
N ASN A 758 -17.25 31.76 -31.21
CA ASN A 758 -18.14 31.95 -30.06
C ASN A 758 -17.73 33.23 -29.28
N PRO A 759 -18.25 34.42 -29.65
CA PRO A 759 -17.98 35.67 -28.92
C PRO A 759 -18.87 35.87 -27.68
N ASP A 760 -19.61 34.84 -27.23
CA ASP A 760 -20.56 34.93 -26.10
C ASP A 760 -20.06 34.20 -24.83
N SER A 761 -18.83 34.50 -24.42
CA SER A 761 -18.48 34.44 -22.99
C SER A 761 -17.74 35.73 -22.63
N GLY A 762 -18.47 36.64 -21.98
CA GLY A 762 -17.98 37.97 -21.63
C GLY A 762 -16.86 37.95 -20.61
N ASP A 763 -16.02 38.99 -20.72
CA ASP A 763 -15.10 39.54 -19.72
C ASP A 763 -14.08 38.58 -19.06
N SER A 764 -12.83 38.67 -19.52
CA SER A 764 -11.77 39.23 -18.67
C SER A 764 -10.43 39.38 -19.38
N ALA A 765 -9.75 40.45 -18.98
CA ALA A 765 -8.49 40.96 -19.51
C ALA A 765 -7.32 39.95 -19.51
N ALA A 766 -6.47 40.13 -20.51
CA ALA A 766 -5.02 39.95 -20.50
C ALA A 766 -4.45 39.06 -19.39
N ARG A 767 -4.17 37.80 -19.71
CA ARG A 767 -3.13 37.03 -19.00
C ARG A 767 -1.95 36.81 -19.93
N VAL A 768 -0.85 37.43 -19.53
CA VAL A 768 0.50 37.23 -20.04
C VAL A 768 0.82 35.73 -19.99
N VAL A 769 1.31 35.19 -21.11
CA VAL A 769 1.83 33.83 -21.21
C VAL A 769 3.15 33.77 -20.45
N ASP A 770 3.10 33.31 -19.20
CA ASP A 770 4.30 32.87 -18.48
C ASP A 770 4.68 31.48 -18.97
N THR A 771 5.87 31.38 -19.54
CA THR A 771 6.49 30.16 -20.03
C THR A 771 7.07 29.37 -18.86
N SER A 772 6.22 28.71 -18.07
CA SER A 772 6.65 27.72 -17.08
C SER A 772 5.53 26.72 -16.83
N ALA A 773 5.43 25.72 -17.72
CA ALA A 773 4.54 24.59 -17.53
C ALA A 773 5.21 23.53 -16.65
N HIS A 774 4.67 23.33 -15.45
CA HIS A 774 4.86 22.11 -14.66
C HIS A 774 4.03 20.97 -15.27
N PRO A 775 4.51 19.72 -15.28
CA PRO A 775 3.75 18.59 -15.81
C PRO A 775 2.74 18.12 -14.76
N GLY A 776 1.43 18.28 -15.02
CA GLY A 776 0.40 17.74 -14.12
C GLY A 776 -1.04 18.24 -14.25
N ASP A 777 -1.37 19.23 -15.08
CA ASP A 777 -2.75 19.72 -15.18
C ASP A 777 -3.57 18.93 -16.21
N GLU A 778 -4.37 17.96 -15.72
CA GLU A 778 -5.40 17.23 -16.49
C GLU A 778 -6.45 18.18 -17.14
N THR A 779 -6.51 19.43 -16.69
CA THR A 779 -7.43 20.48 -17.16
C THR A 779 -7.19 20.90 -18.61
N GLY A 780 -5.94 20.91 -19.07
CA GLY A 780 -5.59 21.35 -20.44
C GLY A 780 -5.89 20.31 -21.52
N GLU A 781 -5.76 19.02 -21.20
CA GLU A 781 -6.07 17.93 -22.14
C GLU A 781 -7.58 17.79 -22.37
N ALA A 782 -8.39 17.94 -21.32
CA ALA A 782 -9.85 17.91 -21.42
C ALA A 782 -10.39 19.08 -22.26
N GLU A 783 -9.81 20.27 -22.11
CA GLU A 783 -10.17 21.46 -22.88
C GLU A 783 -9.82 21.30 -24.38
N LEU A 784 -8.64 20.77 -24.69
CA LEU A 784 -8.22 20.50 -26.08
C LEU A 784 -9.11 19.44 -26.75
N ASN A 785 -9.47 18.38 -26.03
CA ASN A 785 -10.36 17.33 -26.53
C ASN A 785 -11.76 17.87 -26.83
N SER A 786 -12.28 18.77 -25.99
CA SER A 786 -13.55 19.45 -26.23
C SER A 786 -13.48 20.33 -27.49
N ILE A 787 -12.37 21.04 -27.71
CA ILE A 787 -12.19 21.89 -28.90
C ILE A 787 -12.14 21.04 -30.19
N LEU A 788 -11.53 19.86 -30.13
CA LEU A 788 -11.49 18.95 -31.28
C LEU A 788 -12.85 18.34 -31.60
N ASP A 789 -13.59 17.91 -30.57
CA ASP A 789 -14.94 17.38 -30.76
C ASP A 789 -15.86 18.45 -31.38
N THR A 790 -15.78 19.71 -30.91
CA THR A 790 -16.54 20.81 -31.52
C THR A 790 -16.08 21.13 -32.95
N ALA A 791 -14.79 21.09 -33.25
CA ALA A 791 -14.27 21.33 -34.60
C ALA A 791 -14.76 20.26 -35.61
N PHE A 792 -14.73 18.99 -35.22
CA PHE A 792 -15.24 17.90 -36.05
C PHE A 792 -16.77 17.94 -36.19
N GLN A 793 -17.50 18.29 -35.14
CA GLN A 793 -18.96 18.49 -35.21
C GLN A 793 -19.31 19.68 -36.12
N SER A 794 -18.59 20.80 -35.99
CA SER A 794 -18.74 22.00 -36.84
C SER A 794 -18.53 21.63 -38.31
N MET A 795 -17.38 21.01 -38.63
CA MET A 795 -17.08 20.55 -40.00
C MET A 795 -18.13 19.57 -40.53
N ASN A 796 -18.53 18.57 -39.75
CA ASN A 796 -19.52 17.58 -40.21
C ASN A 796 -20.91 18.21 -40.43
N SER A 797 -21.24 19.27 -39.70
CA SER A 797 -22.50 20.01 -39.87
C SER A 797 -22.46 20.97 -41.07
N ALA A 798 -21.36 21.68 -41.28
CA ALA A 798 -21.17 22.64 -42.37
C ALA A 798 -20.87 21.95 -43.71
N PHE A 799 -20.13 20.85 -43.70
CA PHE A 799 -19.69 20.10 -44.87
C PHE A 799 -19.90 18.57 -44.73
N PRO A 800 -21.15 18.07 -44.68
CA PRO A 800 -21.43 16.62 -44.51
C PRO A 800 -20.84 15.71 -45.60
N TRP A 801 -20.56 16.28 -46.78
CA TRP A 801 -19.99 15.58 -47.94
C TRP A 801 -18.47 15.39 -47.84
N LEU A 802 -17.78 16.18 -47.01
CA LEU A 802 -16.33 16.26 -46.98
C LEU A 802 -15.64 14.97 -46.50
N PRO A 803 -16.08 14.28 -45.43
CA PRO A 803 -15.44 13.04 -44.99
C PRO A 803 -15.43 11.94 -46.07
N ALA A 804 -16.54 11.79 -46.80
CA ALA A 804 -16.64 10.84 -47.90
C ALA A 804 -15.72 11.20 -49.07
N LEU A 805 -15.50 12.50 -49.30
CA LEU A 805 -14.57 12.98 -50.32
C LEU A 805 -13.10 12.80 -49.92
N LEU A 806 -12.75 13.10 -48.66
CA LEU A 806 -11.40 12.88 -48.12
C LEU A 806 -10.98 11.42 -48.25
N TYR A 807 -11.92 10.49 -48.02
CA TYR A 807 -11.73 9.07 -48.32
C TYR A 807 -11.42 8.81 -49.81
N LYS A 808 -12.21 9.35 -50.76
CA LYS A 808 -11.96 9.18 -52.20
C LYS A 808 -10.60 9.74 -52.64
N LEU A 809 -10.10 10.74 -51.92
CA LEU A 809 -8.79 11.37 -52.11
C LEU A 809 -7.65 10.65 -51.35
N ASN A 810 -7.96 9.53 -50.68
CA ASN A 810 -7.03 8.72 -49.90
C ASN A 810 -6.37 9.48 -48.73
N ILE A 811 -7.12 10.42 -48.12
CA ILE A 811 -6.69 11.22 -46.96
C ILE A 811 -7.24 10.59 -45.67
N PRO A 812 -6.40 10.00 -44.80
CA PRO A 812 -6.84 9.45 -43.53
C PRO A 812 -7.31 10.56 -42.59
N VAL A 813 -8.49 10.42 -42.01
CA VAL A 813 -9.05 11.35 -41.02
C VAL A 813 -8.75 10.84 -39.62
N PHE A 814 -8.26 11.70 -38.72
CA PHE A 814 -7.94 11.28 -37.34
C PHE A 814 -9.16 10.69 -36.60
N ASP A 815 -8.96 9.60 -35.85
CA ASP A 815 -10.03 8.98 -35.04
C ASP A 815 -10.10 9.65 -33.65
N LEU A 816 -11.14 10.45 -33.44
CA LEU A 816 -11.42 11.17 -32.19
C LEU A 816 -11.61 10.26 -30.97
N SER A 817 -11.81 8.96 -31.16
CA SER A 817 -11.94 7.99 -30.05
C SER A 817 -10.62 7.76 -29.30
N PHE A 818 -9.52 8.38 -29.74
CA PHE A 818 -8.15 8.25 -29.21
C PHE A 818 -7.43 9.61 -29.09
N PRO A 819 -7.97 10.56 -28.32
CA PRO A 819 -7.45 11.92 -28.22
C PRO A 819 -6.00 11.99 -27.76
N GLU A 820 -5.56 11.05 -26.91
CA GLU A 820 -4.22 11.03 -26.33
C GLU A 820 -3.12 10.98 -27.40
N CYS A 821 -3.42 10.40 -28.57
CA CYS A 821 -2.48 10.30 -29.69
C CYS A 821 -2.23 11.66 -30.36
N GLY A 822 -3.27 12.50 -30.44
CA GLY A 822 -3.29 13.73 -31.24
C GLY A 822 -2.29 14.77 -30.74
N THR A 823 -2.29 14.99 -29.43
CA THR A 823 -1.42 15.97 -28.75
C THR A 823 0.04 15.57 -28.83
N ILE A 824 0.34 14.30 -28.57
CA ILE A 824 1.71 13.80 -28.56
C ILE A 824 2.30 13.85 -29.97
N CYS A 825 1.52 13.48 -30.98
CA CYS A 825 1.99 13.44 -32.37
C CYS A 825 2.00 14.80 -33.08
N ASN A 826 1.73 15.91 -32.38
CA ASN A 826 1.63 17.27 -32.94
C ASN A 826 0.72 17.32 -34.19
N LEU A 827 -0.41 16.60 -34.16
CA LEU A 827 -1.30 16.48 -35.32
C LEU A 827 -2.18 17.71 -35.54
N PHE A 828 -2.21 18.64 -34.58
CA PHE A 828 -3.13 19.76 -34.59
C PHE A 828 -2.63 20.90 -35.48
N PRO A 829 -3.45 21.36 -36.45
CA PRO A 829 -3.08 22.45 -37.33
C PRO A 829 -2.93 23.76 -36.54
N SER A 830 -2.05 24.66 -37.01
CA SER A 830 -1.93 26.02 -36.49
C SER A 830 -3.27 26.76 -36.62
N ARG A 831 -3.66 27.51 -35.58
CA ARG A 831 -4.96 28.21 -35.47
C ARG A 831 -5.26 29.20 -36.61
N ASP A 832 -4.23 29.57 -37.39
CA ASP A 832 -4.35 30.51 -38.50
C ASP A 832 -4.65 29.86 -39.86
N ARG A 833 -4.84 28.53 -39.92
CA ARG A 833 -5.10 27.81 -41.18
C ARG A 833 -6.58 27.55 -41.42
N THR A 834 -7.04 27.83 -42.65
CA THR A 834 -8.39 27.51 -43.10
C THR A 834 -8.55 26.02 -43.43
N LEU A 835 -9.80 25.56 -43.54
CA LEU A 835 -10.13 24.17 -43.86
C LEU A 835 -9.57 23.79 -45.25
N GLY A 836 -9.71 24.67 -46.23
CA GLY A 836 -9.15 24.51 -47.57
C GLY A 836 -7.62 24.48 -47.60
N GLN A 837 -6.92 25.30 -46.80
CA GLN A 837 -5.46 25.21 -46.68
C GLN A 837 -5.02 23.87 -46.09
N ILE A 838 -5.73 23.34 -45.10
CA ILE A 838 -5.42 22.02 -44.54
C ILE A 838 -5.62 20.94 -45.60
N ILE A 839 -6.76 20.93 -46.31
CA ILE A 839 -7.02 19.98 -47.40
C ILE A 839 -5.93 20.06 -48.48
N ALA A 840 -5.59 21.27 -48.93
CA ALA A 840 -4.54 21.49 -49.94
C ALA A 840 -3.17 20.96 -49.46
N SER A 841 -2.79 21.25 -48.21
CA SER A 841 -1.54 20.76 -47.63
C SER A 841 -1.49 19.23 -47.52
N LYS A 842 -2.62 18.57 -47.21
CA LYS A 842 -2.71 17.10 -47.17
C LYS A 842 -2.64 16.50 -48.56
N LEU A 843 -3.25 17.13 -49.56
CA LEU A 843 -3.13 16.71 -50.96
C LEU A 843 -1.69 16.81 -51.46
N VAL A 844 -0.96 17.88 -51.10
CA VAL A 844 0.49 17.99 -51.36
C VAL A 844 1.26 16.84 -50.71
N ALA A 845 1.00 16.57 -49.43
CA ALA A 845 1.66 15.50 -48.71
C ALA A 845 1.40 14.11 -49.32
N ILE A 846 0.16 13.82 -49.70
CA ILE A 846 -0.25 12.56 -50.33
C ILE A 846 0.32 12.40 -51.74
N LYS A 847 0.38 13.49 -52.52
CA LYS A 847 1.01 13.50 -53.84
C LYS A 847 2.51 13.25 -53.74
N ASN A 848 3.20 13.94 -52.83
CA ASN A 848 4.64 13.73 -52.59
C ASN A 848 4.93 12.30 -52.12
N GLY A 849 4.01 11.69 -51.37
CA GLY A 849 4.07 10.27 -50.99
C GLY A 849 3.70 9.28 -52.10
N GLY A 850 3.24 9.73 -53.27
CA GLY A 850 2.80 8.86 -54.37
C GLY A 850 1.53 8.07 -54.05
N HIS A 851 0.71 8.56 -53.12
CA HIS A 851 -0.49 7.87 -52.62
C HIS A 851 -1.79 8.45 -53.16
N LEU A 852 -1.72 9.44 -54.06
CA LEU A 852 -2.88 10.03 -54.71
C LEU A 852 -3.47 9.06 -55.75
N PRO A 853 -4.77 8.73 -55.70
CA PRO A 853 -5.38 7.80 -56.64
C PRO A 853 -5.47 8.43 -58.04
N LEU A 854 -4.80 7.84 -59.03
CA LEU A 854 -4.85 8.27 -60.43
C LEU A 854 -5.54 7.21 -61.30
N PRO A 855 -6.56 7.55 -62.13
CA PRO A 855 -7.18 8.87 -62.30
C PRO A 855 -8.19 9.22 -61.20
N LEU A 856 -8.27 10.50 -60.83
CA LEU A 856 -9.24 11.03 -59.86
C LEU A 856 -10.65 11.04 -60.48
N SER A 857 -11.53 10.14 -60.06
CA SER A 857 -12.94 10.12 -60.47
C SER A 857 -13.81 10.87 -59.45
N LEU A 858 -13.93 12.19 -59.61
CA LEU A 858 -14.81 13.02 -58.80
C LEU A 858 -16.19 13.16 -59.47
N SER A 859 -17.27 13.19 -58.66
CA SER A 859 -18.62 13.46 -59.19
C SER A 859 -18.77 14.96 -59.50
N SER A 860 -19.68 15.33 -60.40
CA SER A 860 -19.93 16.76 -60.72
C SER A 860 -20.33 17.56 -59.48
N GLU A 861 -21.08 16.94 -58.56
CA GLU A 861 -21.49 17.56 -57.29
C GLU A 861 -20.31 17.74 -56.32
N ASP A 862 -19.40 16.78 -56.24
CA ASP A 862 -18.18 16.89 -55.42
C ASP A 862 -17.26 17.99 -55.97
N CYS A 863 -17.12 18.09 -57.30
CA CYS A 863 -16.32 19.13 -57.96
C CYS A 863 -16.86 20.53 -57.67
N ASP A 864 -18.18 20.74 -57.82
CA ASP A 864 -18.81 22.04 -57.55
C ASP A 864 -18.64 22.45 -56.07
N LYS A 865 -18.82 21.50 -55.13
CA LYS A 865 -18.69 21.76 -53.69
C LYS A 865 -17.26 22.08 -53.27
N LEU A 866 -16.28 21.34 -53.78
CA LEU A 866 -14.86 21.54 -53.46
C LEU A 866 -14.33 22.84 -54.09
N PHE A 867 -14.75 23.17 -55.33
CA PHE A 867 -14.44 24.46 -55.94
C PHE A 867 -15.07 25.63 -55.16
N ALA A 868 -16.34 25.51 -54.75
CA ALA A 868 -17.03 26.53 -53.96
C ALA A 868 -16.36 26.76 -52.59
N LEU A 869 -15.89 25.69 -51.93
CA LEU A 869 -15.14 25.79 -50.67
C LEU A 869 -13.88 26.65 -50.84
N PHE A 870 -13.01 26.30 -51.80
CA PHE A 870 -11.76 27.04 -52.02
C PHE A 870 -11.98 28.49 -52.44
N VAL A 871 -12.99 28.76 -53.28
CA VAL A 871 -13.36 30.13 -53.68
C VAL A 871 -13.87 30.94 -52.49
N SER A 872 -14.70 30.34 -51.63
CA SER A 872 -15.26 31.03 -50.46
C SER A 872 -14.18 31.43 -49.45
N GLU A 873 -13.20 30.57 -49.21
CA GLU A 873 -12.09 30.84 -48.28
C GLU A 873 -11.07 31.82 -48.86
N PHE A 874 -10.74 31.69 -50.15
CA PHE A 874 -9.81 32.61 -50.82
C PHE A 874 -10.31 34.06 -50.77
N ARG A 875 -11.64 34.27 -50.77
CA ARG A 875 -12.24 35.61 -50.63
C ARG A 875 -12.04 36.22 -49.23
N LEU A 876 -12.04 35.39 -48.19
CA LEU A 876 -11.95 35.85 -46.80
C LEU A 876 -10.52 36.23 -46.41
N SER A 877 -9.52 35.91 -47.24
CA SER A 877 -8.10 36.08 -46.95
C SER A 877 -7.42 36.96 -47.99
N SER A 878 -6.43 37.77 -47.57
CA SER A 878 -5.59 38.54 -48.51
C SER A 878 -4.90 37.61 -49.54
N ASN A 879 -4.60 38.13 -50.75
CA ASN A 879 -4.08 37.48 -51.97
C ASN A 879 -2.93 36.43 -51.90
N HIS A 880 -2.53 35.93 -50.72
CA HIS A 880 -1.45 34.97 -50.48
C HIS A 880 -1.88 33.77 -49.62
N LEU A 881 -3.13 33.31 -49.73
CA LEU A 881 -3.66 32.21 -48.90
C LEU A 881 -2.93 30.88 -49.14
N TYR A 882 -2.65 30.50 -50.39
CA TYR A 882 -2.05 29.20 -50.72
C TYR A 882 -0.57 29.32 -51.09
N GLN A 883 0.21 28.30 -50.70
CA GLN A 883 1.60 28.16 -51.12
C GLN A 883 1.70 27.70 -52.58
N ARG A 884 2.88 27.86 -53.19
CA ARG A 884 3.11 27.48 -54.59
C ARG A 884 2.82 25.99 -54.84
N GLU A 885 3.30 25.12 -53.95
CA GLU A 885 3.06 23.67 -54.04
C GLU A 885 1.59 23.31 -53.89
N GLU A 886 0.85 24.02 -53.02
CA GLU A 886 -0.59 23.84 -52.84
C GLU A 886 -1.36 24.25 -54.11
N LEU A 887 -1.01 25.39 -54.72
CA LEU A 887 -1.59 25.84 -55.99
C LEU A 887 -1.31 24.84 -57.12
N ASP A 888 -0.10 24.30 -57.21
CA ASP A 888 0.28 23.30 -58.22
C ASP A 888 -0.57 22.02 -58.10
N VAL A 889 -0.87 21.57 -56.88
CA VAL A 889 -1.74 20.41 -56.64
C VAL A 889 -3.21 20.72 -56.94
N LEU A 890 -3.70 21.91 -56.58
CA LEU A 890 -5.07 22.32 -56.89
C LEU A 890 -5.31 22.38 -58.40
N ARG A 891 -4.32 22.81 -59.20
CA ARG A 891 -4.40 22.82 -60.68
C ARG A 891 -4.61 21.43 -61.27
N GLU A 892 -4.14 20.37 -60.63
CA GLU A 892 -4.27 19.00 -61.13
C GLU A 892 -5.64 18.37 -60.82
N LEU A 893 -6.42 18.95 -59.92
CA LEU A 893 -7.74 18.45 -59.57
C LEU A 893 -8.74 18.69 -60.72
N PRO A 894 -9.55 17.69 -61.10
CA PRO A 894 -10.58 17.85 -62.14
C PRO A 894 -11.83 18.57 -61.61
N MET A 895 -11.67 19.75 -61.01
CA MET A 895 -12.74 20.50 -60.35
C MET A 895 -13.23 21.71 -61.16
N TYR A 896 -12.59 22.05 -62.26
CA TYR A 896 -12.85 23.29 -62.99
C TYR A 896 -13.89 23.07 -64.08
N LYS A 897 -15.05 23.73 -63.94
CA LYS A 897 -16.18 23.61 -64.86
C LYS A 897 -15.93 24.43 -66.12
N THR A 898 -16.07 23.81 -67.28
CA THR A 898 -15.98 24.48 -68.58
C THR A 898 -17.33 25.08 -69.00
N VAL A 899 -17.33 26.02 -69.94
CA VAL A 899 -18.58 26.61 -70.50
C VAL A 899 -19.46 25.53 -71.17
N THR A 900 -18.88 24.39 -71.56
CA THR A 900 -19.60 23.22 -72.11
C THR A 900 -20.27 22.33 -71.04
N GLY A 901 -20.06 22.62 -69.76
CA GLY A 901 -20.63 21.87 -68.63
C GLY A 901 -19.82 20.66 -68.17
N THR A 902 -18.65 20.39 -68.78
CA THR A 902 -17.71 19.33 -68.37
C THR A 902 -16.71 19.84 -67.33
N TYR A 903 -16.04 18.93 -66.60
CA TYR A 903 -14.99 19.28 -65.63
C TYR A 903 -13.61 18.91 -66.17
N THR A 904 -12.63 19.78 -65.96
CA THR A 904 -11.24 19.59 -66.39
C THR A 904 -10.26 19.92 -65.26
N SER A 905 -9.03 19.46 -65.39
CA SER A 905 -7.88 19.98 -64.63
C SER A 905 -7.20 21.10 -65.43
N LEU A 906 -6.37 21.92 -64.78
CA LEU A 906 -5.60 23.01 -65.38
C LEU A 906 -4.17 22.57 -65.78
N SER A 907 -4.00 21.28 -66.08
CA SER A 907 -2.75 20.69 -66.53
C SER A 907 -2.51 21.01 -68.02
N GLY A 908 -2.22 22.29 -68.31
CA GLY A 908 -2.00 22.85 -69.66
C GLY A 908 -2.16 24.38 -69.68
N SER A 909 -1.57 25.08 -70.66
CA SER A 909 -1.54 26.56 -70.73
C SER A 909 -2.72 27.21 -71.45
N ASP A 910 -3.73 26.44 -71.85
CA ASP A 910 -4.69 26.90 -72.87
C ASP A 910 -6.08 27.22 -72.30
N HIS A 911 -6.25 27.17 -70.98
CA HIS A 911 -7.51 27.51 -70.31
C HIS A 911 -7.62 29.01 -70.04
N CYS A 912 -8.83 29.55 -70.17
CA CYS A 912 -9.06 30.97 -70.01
C CYS A 912 -10.41 31.30 -69.36
N ILE A 913 -10.49 32.48 -68.75
CA ILE A 913 -11.71 33.06 -68.19
C ILE A 913 -12.21 34.17 -69.12
N LEU A 914 -13.52 34.25 -69.28
CA LEU A 914 -14.19 35.30 -70.05
C LEU A 914 -14.89 36.26 -69.09
N SER A 915 -14.79 37.57 -69.34
CA SER A 915 -15.60 38.53 -68.58
C SER A 915 -17.09 38.27 -68.83
N PRO A 916 -17.98 38.34 -67.82
CA PRO A 916 -19.43 38.30 -68.02
C PRO A 916 -19.96 39.41 -68.95
N THR A 917 -19.17 40.49 -69.12
CA THR A 917 -19.47 41.61 -70.01
C THR A 917 -18.78 41.49 -71.37
N ALA A 918 -18.11 40.37 -71.67
CA ALA A 918 -17.45 40.17 -72.96
C ALA A 918 -18.46 40.17 -74.10
N PHE A 919 -18.08 40.72 -75.26
CA PHE A 919 -18.99 40.80 -76.40
C PHE A 919 -19.35 39.44 -77.00
N PHE A 920 -18.52 38.41 -76.78
CA PHE A 920 -18.66 37.08 -77.38
C PHE A 920 -18.36 35.97 -76.37
N HIS A 921 -19.25 34.97 -76.28
CA HIS A 921 -19.16 33.86 -75.33
C HIS A 921 -19.07 32.52 -76.08
N PRO A 922 -17.86 32.01 -76.37
CA PRO A 922 -17.68 30.73 -77.05
C PRO A 922 -18.09 29.52 -76.20
N ALA A 923 -18.77 28.56 -76.83
CA ALA A 923 -19.00 27.22 -76.30
C ALA A 923 -17.78 26.30 -76.52
N ASP A 924 -16.63 26.65 -75.94
CA ASP A 924 -15.37 25.91 -76.07
C ASP A 924 -14.95 25.31 -74.71
N SER A 925 -14.42 24.08 -74.73
CA SER A 925 -13.95 23.38 -73.53
C SER A 925 -12.73 24.03 -72.87
N ARG A 926 -12.04 24.93 -73.58
CA ARG A 926 -10.93 25.71 -73.03
C ARG A 926 -11.40 26.89 -72.16
N CYS A 927 -12.65 27.34 -72.35
CA CYS A 927 -13.23 28.42 -71.56
C CYS A 927 -13.84 27.87 -70.27
N LEU A 928 -13.49 28.47 -69.13
CA LEU A 928 -14.04 28.10 -67.82
C LEU A 928 -15.33 28.88 -67.52
N SER A 929 -16.30 28.21 -66.92
CA SER A 929 -17.49 28.82 -66.36
C SER A 929 -17.12 29.42 -65.00
N SER A 930 -17.01 30.75 -64.93
CA SER A 930 -16.62 31.46 -63.70
C SER A 930 -17.69 32.48 -63.29
N THR A 931 -17.76 32.74 -61.99
CA THR A 931 -18.50 33.87 -61.43
C THR A 931 -17.50 34.95 -61.04
N ALA A 932 -17.92 36.22 -60.96
CA ALA A 932 -17.01 37.33 -60.61
C ALA A 932 -16.22 37.11 -59.30
N ASN A 933 -16.72 36.28 -58.38
CA ASN A 933 -16.04 35.92 -57.13
C ASN A 933 -14.95 34.84 -57.29
N ALA A 934 -15.03 34.01 -58.33
CA ALA A 934 -14.09 32.91 -58.59
C ALA A 934 -12.90 33.34 -59.45
N ASP A 935 -13.00 34.48 -60.16
CA ASP A 935 -11.96 34.98 -61.07
C ASP A 935 -10.63 35.22 -60.36
N LEU A 936 -10.66 35.81 -59.16
CA LEU A 936 -9.46 36.07 -58.36
C LEU A 936 -8.73 34.78 -57.96
N PHE A 937 -9.48 33.73 -57.61
CA PHE A 937 -8.92 32.43 -57.26
C PHE A 937 -8.34 31.72 -58.49
N LEU A 938 -9.03 31.76 -59.64
CA LEU A 938 -8.54 31.19 -60.88
C LEU A 938 -7.32 31.94 -61.44
N GLN A 939 -7.25 33.25 -61.27
CA GLN A 939 -6.06 34.05 -61.60
C GLN A 939 -4.87 33.67 -60.72
N ALA A 940 -5.09 33.42 -59.42
CA ALA A 940 -4.04 32.93 -58.52
C ALA A 940 -3.52 31.53 -58.93
N LEU A 941 -4.36 30.71 -59.55
CA LEU A 941 -3.97 29.42 -60.15
C LEU A 941 -3.26 29.58 -61.51
N GLY A 942 -3.11 30.81 -62.02
CA GLY A 942 -2.43 31.12 -63.27
C GLY A 942 -3.33 31.00 -64.52
N VAL A 943 -4.65 31.13 -64.38
CA VAL A 943 -5.58 31.21 -65.52
C VAL A 943 -5.76 32.66 -65.92
N GLU A 944 -5.48 32.97 -67.19
CA GLU A 944 -5.60 34.33 -67.71
C GLU A 944 -7.06 34.68 -68.05
N GLN A 945 -7.46 35.91 -67.72
CA GLN A 945 -8.71 36.50 -68.19
C GLN A 945 -8.46 37.17 -69.54
N LEU A 946 -9.18 36.74 -70.58
CA LEU A 946 -8.96 37.26 -71.93
C LEU A 946 -9.61 38.62 -72.10
N SER A 947 -8.90 39.51 -72.78
CA SER A 947 -9.46 40.76 -73.31
C SER A 947 -10.37 40.48 -74.50
N ASP A 948 -11.31 41.39 -74.79
CA ASP A 948 -12.19 41.24 -75.96
C ASP A 948 -11.41 41.09 -77.28
N GLN A 949 -10.22 41.67 -77.39
CA GLN A 949 -9.35 41.54 -78.57
C GLN A 949 -8.80 40.11 -78.72
N GLU A 950 -8.48 39.45 -77.61
CA GLU A 950 -8.00 38.07 -77.61
C GLU A 950 -9.15 37.08 -77.79
N ILE A 951 -10.33 37.38 -77.25
CA ILE A 951 -11.56 36.62 -77.51
C ILE A 951 -11.90 36.67 -79.00
N LEU A 952 -11.78 37.85 -79.62
CA LEU A 952 -11.98 38.06 -81.04
C LEU A 952 -11.04 37.18 -81.88
N VAL A 953 -9.74 37.16 -81.56
CA VAL A 953 -8.73 36.38 -82.31
C VAL A 953 -8.82 34.88 -82.04
N ARG A 954 -8.98 34.46 -80.79
CA ARG A 954 -8.90 33.04 -80.40
C ARG A 954 -10.20 32.27 -80.63
N PHE A 955 -11.36 32.94 -80.59
CA PHE A 955 -12.66 32.26 -80.60
C PHE A 955 -13.70 32.85 -81.55
N ALA A 956 -13.74 34.17 -81.74
CA ALA A 956 -14.81 34.81 -82.52
C ALA A 956 -14.54 34.79 -84.04
N LEU A 957 -13.31 35.10 -84.48
CA LEU A 957 -12.92 35.05 -85.89
C LEU A 957 -12.69 33.63 -86.42
N PRO A 958 -12.03 32.71 -85.67
CA PRO A 958 -11.86 31.34 -86.13
C PRO A 958 -13.21 30.64 -86.36
N GLY A 959 -13.38 30.08 -87.56
CA GLY A 959 -14.60 29.39 -87.94
C GLY A 959 -15.84 30.29 -88.06
N PHE A 960 -15.67 31.61 -88.26
CA PHE A 960 -16.76 32.58 -88.40
C PHE A 960 -17.92 32.11 -89.29
N GLY A 961 -17.61 31.52 -90.45
CA GLY A 961 -18.62 31.01 -91.39
C GLY A 961 -19.47 29.84 -90.87
N ASN A 962 -19.03 29.12 -89.84
CA ASN A 962 -19.75 28.02 -89.22
C ASN A 962 -20.56 28.44 -87.99
N LYS A 963 -20.51 29.73 -87.60
CA LYS A 963 -21.24 30.28 -86.46
C LYS A 963 -22.69 30.61 -86.83
N SER A 964 -23.55 30.74 -85.83
CA SER A 964 -24.95 31.12 -86.04
C SER A 964 -25.08 32.55 -86.59
N ALA A 965 -26.19 32.84 -87.27
CA ALA A 965 -26.44 34.16 -87.85
C ALA A 965 -26.38 35.29 -86.80
N GLN A 966 -26.87 35.03 -85.58
CA GLN A 966 -26.81 35.98 -84.47
C GLN A 966 -25.37 36.26 -84.03
N GLU A 967 -24.56 35.21 -83.86
CA GLU A 967 -23.15 35.36 -83.47
C GLU A 967 -22.34 36.10 -84.54
N GLN A 968 -22.60 35.83 -85.82
CA GLN A 968 -21.96 36.55 -86.92
C GLN A 968 -22.30 38.04 -86.88
N GLU A 969 -23.56 38.40 -86.64
CA GLU A 969 -24.01 39.79 -86.51
C GLU A 969 -23.36 40.49 -85.31
N ASP A 970 -23.32 39.83 -84.14
CA ASP A 970 -22.73 40.38 -82.93
C ASP A 970 -21.22 40.64 -83.08
N ILE A 971 -20.49 39.72 -83.74
CA ILE A 971 -19.07 39.86 -84.04
C ILE A 971 -18.82 41.01 -85.02
N LEU A 972 -19.64 41.14 -86.07
CA LEU A 972 -19.53 42.23 -87.05
C LEU A 972 -19.88 43.59 -86.41
N ALA A 973 -20.89 43.63 -85.54
CA ALA A 973 -21.28 44.82 -84.79
C ALA A 973 -20.17 45.28 -83.83
N TYR A 974 -19.49 44.34 -83.17
CA TYR A 974 -18.33 44.64 -82.31
C TYR A 974 -17.13 45.15 -83.12
N LEU A 975 -16.78 44.47 -84.23
CA LEU A 975 -15.70 44.88 -85.15
C LEU A 975 -15.93 46.30 -85.67
N TYR A 976 -17.17 46.61 -86.06
CA TYR A 976 -17.54 47.94 -86.57
C TYR A 976 -17.44 49.03 -85.50
N SER A 977 -18.01 48.77 -84.32
CA SER A 977 -18.08 49.76 -83.24
C SER A 977 -16.70 50.10 -82.65
N ASN A 978 -15.76 49.15 -82.67
CA ASN A 978 -14.45 49.28 -82.05
C ASN A 978 -13.28 49.31 -83.06
N TRP A 979 -13.55 49.44 -84.37
CA TRP A 979 -12.55 49.31 -85.44
C TRP A 979 -11.32 50.23 -85.27
N LYS A 980 -11.54 51.46 -84.80
CA LYS A 980 -10.48 52.48 -84.63
C LYS A 980 -9.36 52.01 -83.70
N ASP A 981 -9.72 51.21 -82.70
CA ASP A 981 -8.79 50.69 -81.69
C ASP A 981 -8.29 49.29 -82.10
N LEU A 982 -9.15 48.46 -82.70
CA LEU A 982 -8.80 47.11 -83.15
C LEU A 982 -7.77 47.08 -84.29
N GLN A 983 -7.78 48.07 -85.19
CA GLN A 983 -6.81 48.15 -86.30
C GLN A 983 -5.36 48.36 -85.82
N LEU A 984 -5.15 48.83 -84.59
CA LEU A 984 -3.82 49.02 -84.00
C LEU A 984 -3.23 47.70 -83.49
N ASN A 985 -4.05 46.66 -83.30
CA ASN A 985 -3.61 45.36 -82.86
C ASN A 985 -3.25 44.46 -84.06
N SER A 986 -1.95 44.25 -84.27
CA SER A 986 -1.42 43.43 -85.37
C SER A 986 -1.94 41.98 -85.39
N SER A 987 -2.26 41.40 -84.23
CA SER A 987 -2.81 40.03 -84.12
C SER A 987 -4.25 39.96 -84.65
N VAL A 988 -5.08 40.94 -84.29
CA VAL A 988 -6.47 41.06 -84.79
C VAL A 988 -6.48 41.26 -86.30
N VAL A 989 -5.66 42.18 -86.81
CA VAL A 989 -5.55 42.49 -88.24
C VAL A 989 -5.08 41.26 -89.03
N ASN A 990 -4.03 40.57 -88.57
CA ASN A 990 -3.54 39.36 -89.25
C ASN A 990 -4.56 38.23 -89.25
N THR A 991 -5.31 38.05 -88.16
CA THR A 991 -6.36 37.03 -88.09
C THR A 991 -7.53 37.37 -89.02
N LEU A 992 -7.92 38.64 -89.11
CA LEU A 992 -8.94 39.11 -90.06
C LEU A 992 -8.54 38.89 -91.52
N LYS A 993 -7.26 39.14 -91.89
CA LYS A 993 -6.75 38.86 -93.25
C LYS A 993 -7.02 37.44 -93.71
N GLU A 994 -6.93 36.51 -92.77
CA GLU A 994 -7.00 35.07 -93.00
C GLU A 994 -8.40 34.48 -92.73
N THR A 995 -9.34 35.28 -92.22
CA THR A 995 -10.70 34.82 -91.87
C THR A 995 -11.65 35.03 -93.04
N ASN A 996 -12.46 34.02 -93.35
CA ASN A 996 -13.54 34.12 -94.34
C ASN A 996 -14.75 34.83 -93.72
N PHE A 997 -14.91 36.14 -93.92
CA PHE A 997 -16.04 36.90 -93.39
C PHE A 997 -16.68 37.90 -94.36
N LEU A 998 -16.15 38.05 -95.58
CA LEU A 998 -16.73 38.93 -96.60
C LEU A 998 -17.74 38.17 -97.47
N THR A 999 -18.93 38.76 -97.66
CA THR A 999 -19.97 38.25 -98.56
C THR A 999 -19.77 38.76 -100.00
N SER A 1000 -20.05 37.91 -100.99
CA SER A 1000 -20.06 38.32 -102.40
C SER A 1000 -21.23 39.28 -102.67
N ALA A 1001 -21.04 40.27 -103.53
CA ALA A 1001 -22.09 41.22 -103.95
C ALA A 1001 -23.19 40.58 -104.82
N ASN A 1002 -23.15 39.26 -105.03
CA ASN A 1002 -24.08 38.50 -105.87
C ASN A 1002 -25.07 37.75 -104.96
N GLU A 1003 -26.37 38.06 -105.05
CA GLU A 1003 -27.44 37.51 -104.19
C GLU A 1003 -27.60 35.97 -104.22
N PHE A 1004 -26.86 35.28 -105.10
CA PHE A 1004 -26.91 33.82 -105.28
C PHE A 1004 -25.69 33.05 -104.76
N CYS A 1005 -24.69 33.72 -104.16
CA CYS A 1005 -23.46 33.07 -103.70
C CYS A 1005 -23.28 33.26 -102.18
N THR A 1006 -23.43 32.18 -101.41
CA THR A 1006 -23.37 32.18 -99.94
C THR A 1006 -21.97 31.88 -99.38
N GLU A 1007 -20.94 31.83 -100.21
CA GLU A 1007 -19.57 31.57 -99.76
C GLU A 1007 -18.88 32.85 -99.23
N LEU A 1008 -18.16 32.70 -98.12
CA LEU A 1008 -17.43 33.78 -97.45
C LEU A 1008 -15.96 33.81 -97.88
N PHE A 1009 -15.40 35.00 -98.13
CA PHE A 1009 -14.04 35.19 -98.66
C PHE A 1009 -13.08 35.88 -97.68
N LYS A 1010 -11.77 35.65 -97.88
CA LYS A 1010 -10.65 36.29 -97.15
C LYS A 1010 -10.37 37.71 -97.66
N PRO A 1011 -10.17 38.72 -96.79
CA PRO A 1011 -9.82 40.09 -97.20
C PRO A 1011 -8.38 40.31 -97.71
N GLY A 1012 -7.43 39.43 -97.39
CA GLY A 1012 -6.02 39.57 -97.80
C GLY A 1012 -5.37 40.90 -97.35
N ASN A 1013 -4.45 41.46 -98.14
CA ASN A 1013 -3.71 42.70 -97.75
C ASN A 1013 -4.52 44.00 -97.78
N TYR A 1014 -5.83 43.97 -98.03
CA TYR A 1014 -6.65 45.17 -98.30
C TYR A 1014 -7.42 45.69 -97.08
N LEU A 1015 -6.78 45.76 -95.90
CA LEU A 1015 -7.37 46.32 -94.68
C LEU A 1015 -7.07 47.82 -94.55
N THR A 1016 -7.89 48.66 -95.18
CA THR A 1016 -7.92 50.13 -94.98
C THR A 1016 -9.36 50.64 -95.06
N LEU A 1017 -9.59 51.97 -95.04
CA LEU A 1017 -10.87 52.73 -95.05
C LEU A 1017 -12.06 52.08 -95.82
N GLN A 1018 -11.79 51.26 -96.84
CA GLN A 1018 -12.76 50.45 -97.59
C GLN A 1018 -13.48 49.35 -96.76
N MET A 1019 -12.87 48.82 -95.69
CA MET A 1019 -13.50 47.79 -94.85
C MET A 1019 -14.63 48.32 -93.96
N LEU A 1020 -14.53 49.58 -93.50
CA LEU A 1020 -15.62 50.26 -92.78
C LEU A 1020 -16.88 50.38 -93.66
N CYS A 1021 -16.71 50.65 -94.96
CA CYS A 1021 -17.80 50.70 -95.93
C CYS A 1021 -18.43 49.32 -96.20
N LEU A 1022 -17.62 48.26 -96.25
CA LEU A 1022 -18.10 46.88 -96.42
C LEU A 1022 -18.85 46.36 -95.18
N LEU A 1023 -18.37 46.69 -93.97
CA LEU A 1023 -19.07 46.40 -92.71
C LEU A 1023 -20.39 47.17 -92.58
N GLN A 1024 -20.44 48.43 -93.03
CA GLN A 1024 -21.70 49.21 -93.13
C GLN A 1024 -22.73 48.56 -94.06
N TYR A 1025 -22.26 47.96 -95.16
CA TYR A 1025 -23.11 47.26 -96.12
C TYR A 1025 -23.62 45.91 -95.57
N SER A 1026 -22.77 45.12 -94.90
CA SER A 1026 -23.19 43.83 -94.33
C SER A 1026 -24.12 43.97 -93.12
N LEU A 1027 -24.00 45.04 -92.34
CA LEU A 1027 -24.88 45.36 -91.20
C LEU A 1027 -26.18 46.08 -91.63
N GLY A 1028 -26.39 46.35 -92.92
CA GLY A 1028 -27.62 46.92 -93.46
C GLY A 1028 -27.95 48.36 -93.01
N ARG A 1029 -26.96 49.14 -92.54
CA ARG A 1029 -27.21 50.43 -91.84
C ARG A 1029 -27.09 51.71 -92.68
N ASP A 1030 -26.82 51.68 -93.98
CA ASP A 1030 -26.86 52.90 -94.83
C ASP A 1030 -27.21 52.64 -96.31
N THR A 1031 -28.33 53.21 -96.80
CA THR A 1031 -28.80 53.14 -98.20
C THR A 1031 -28.51 54.42 -98.98
N SER A 1032 -27.27 54.92 -98.93
CA SER A 1032 -26.82 56.06 -99.73
C SER A 1032 -26.30 55.62 -101.10
N SER A 1033 -26.89 56.15 -102.18
CA SER A 1033 -26.58 55.79 -103.57
C SER A 1033 -25.15 56.15 -104.02
N GLN A 1034 -24.45 57.04 -103.31
CA GLN A 1034 -23.07 57.44 -103.65
C GLN A 1034 -22.00 56.42 -103.23
N LEU A 1035 -22.28 55.54 -102.26
CA LEU A 1035 -21.35 54.48 -101.84
C LEU A 1035 -21.44 53.21 -102.70
N LYS A 1036 -22.57 52.98 -103.38
CA LYS A 1036 -22.78 51.84 -104.28
C LYS A 1036 -21.77 51.81 -105.43
N GLY A 1037 -21.39 52.97 -105.96
CA GLY A 1037 -20.42 53.09 -107.05
C GLY A 1037 -18.97 52.78 -106.64
N SER A 1038 -18.60 53.07 -105.38
CA SER A 1038 -17.25 52.76 -104.87
C SER A 1038 -17.13 51.28 -104.47
N CYS A 1039 -18.19 50.68 -103.93
CA CYS A 1039 -18.22 49.25 -103.61
C CYS A 1039 -18.30 48.34 -104.85
N GLN A 1040 -19.03 48.73 -105.91
CA GLN A 1040 -19.05 47.96 -107.18
C GLN A 1040 -17.67 47.93 -107.86
N MET A 1041 -16.87 48.99 -107.74
CA MET A 1041 -15.54 49.03 -108.33
C MET A 1041 -14.56 48.07 -107.62
N VAL A 1042 -14.71 47.87 -106.30
CA VAL A 1042 -13.90 46.93 -105.52
C VAL A 1042 -14.32 45.48 -105.77
N GLY A 1043 -15.61 45.20 -105.99
CA GLY A 1043 -16.11 43.89 -106.40
C GLY A 1043 -15.59 43.43 -107.78
N LEU A 1044 -15.43 44.36 -108.72
CA LEU A 1044 -14.81 44.08 -110.02
C LEU A 1044 -13.30 43.82 -109.91
N LEU A 1045 -12.58 44.53 -109.04
CA LEU A 1045 -11.15 44.32 -108.80
C LEU A 1045 -10.82 42.97 -108.14
N TYR A 1046 -11.72 42.43 -107.33
CA TYR A 1046 -11.56 41.10 -106.73
C TYR A 1046 -11.84 39.96 -107.72
N SER A 1047 -12.80 40.16 -108.63
CA SER A 1047 -13.14 39.23 -109.73
C SER A 1047 -12.00 39.09 -110.74
N GLU A 1048 -11.42 40.21 -111.21
CA GLU A 1048 -10.36 40.16 -112.24
C GLU A 1048 -9.05 39.54 -111.73
N LYS A 1049 -8.73 39.69 -110.44
CA LYS A 1049 -7.49 39.16 -109.86
C LYS A 1049 -7.53 37.66 -109.59
N GLN A 1050 -8.70 37.11 -109.24
CA GLN A 1050 -8.89 35.65 -109.11
C GLN A 1050 -8.82 34.94 -110.46
N VAL A 1051 -9.32 35.55 -111.53
CA VAL A 1051 -9.15 35.03 -112.90
C VAL A 1051 -7.67 35.01 -113.30
N PHE A 1052 -6.90 36.01 -112.89
CA PHE A 1052 -5.46 36.08 -113.17
C PHE A 1052 -4.64 35.03 -112.39
N GLU A 1053 -4.92 34.81 -111.10
CA GLU A 1053 -4.25 33.76 -110.31
C GLU A 1053 -4.65 32.33 -110.73
N HIS A 1054 -5.87 32.13 -111.25
CA HIS A 1054 -6.30 30.83 -111.78
C HIS A 1054 -5.62 30.50 -113.13
N LEU A 1055 -5.40 31.51 -113.99
CA LEU A 1055 -4.62 31.37 -115.22
C LEU A 1055 -3.13 31.12 -114.97
N GLN A 1056 -2.59 31.63 -113.87
CA GLN A 1056 -1.18 31.46 -113.50
C GLN A 1056 -0.87 30.10 -112.84
N ARG A 1057 -1.88 29.33 -112.40
CA ARG A 1057 -1.77 27.93 -111.95
C ARG A 1057 -1.99 26.90 -113.06
N LEU A 1058 -2.41 27.34 -114.24
CA LEU A 1058 -2.60 26.51 -115.45
C LEU A 1058 -1.39 26.57 -116.41
N ILE A 1059 -0.38 27.39 -116.09
CA ILE A 1059 0.98 27.42 -116.68
C ILE A 1059 1.93 26.80 -115.66
#